data_AF-A0A793N7P1-F1
#
_entry.id   AF-A0A793N7P1-F1
#
_cell.length_a   1.000
_cell.length_b   1.000
_cell.length_c   1.000
_cell.angle_alpha   90.00
_cell.angle_beta   90.00
_cell.angle_gamma   90.00
#
_symmetry.space_group_name_H-M   'P 1'
#
loop_
_entity.id
_entity.type
_entity.pdbx_description
1 polymer ?
#
loop_
_entity_poly.entity_id
_entity_poly.type
_entity_poly.pdbx_seq_one_letter_code
_entity_poly.pdbx_strand_id
1 'polypeptide(L)'
;RLVQQRGFDGRTQRYHYDLTGKLTQSEDEGLVTLWHYDESDRLTHRTVNGEPAEQWQYDEHGWLTEISHLSEGHQVAVHYGYDDKGRLAGERQTVHNPETGELLWQHETEHAYNEQGLANRVTPDSLPRVEWLTYGSGYLAGMKLGGTPLVEFTRDRLHRETVRSFGNNAYELTSTYTPAGHLQSQRLNSQVYDRDYDWNDNGDLVRISGPRQTREYGYSATGRLESVRTLASDLDIRIPYATDPAGNRLPDPELHPDSTLTAWPDNRIAEDAHYVYRHDEYGRLTEKTDRIPAGVIRTDDERTHHYHYDSQHRLVFYTRIQHGEPLVESRYLYDPLGRRTGKRVWRRGRDLTGWMSLSRKPEVTWYGWDGDRLTTVQTDTTRIQTVYEPGSFAPLIRIETDNGEREKAQRRSLAEKLQQEGSEDGHGVVFPAELVRLLDRLEEEIRADRVSSESRAWLAQCGLTVEQLARQVEPEYTPARKVHLYHCDHRGLPLALISEDGNTAWSGEYDEWGNQLNEENPHHLHQPYRLPGQQYDKESGLYYNRNRYYDPLQGRYITQDPIGLEGGWSLYAYPLNPVNGIDPLGLSPADVALIRRKDQLNHQRAWDILSDTYEDMKRLNLGGTDQFFHCMAFCRVSKLNDAGVSRSAKGLGYEKEIRDYGLNLFGMYGRKVKLSHSEMIEDNKKDLAVNDHGLTCPSTTDCSDRCSDYINPEHKETIKALQDAGYLK
;
A
#
# COMPACT_ATOMS: atom_id res chain seq x y z
N ARG A 1 -5.16 28.79 -3.24
CA ARG A 1 -6.02 27.58 -3.23
C ARG A 1 -6.55 27.40 -4.64
N LEU A 2 -6.53 26.17 -5.15
CA LEU A 2 -7.03 25.85 -6.48
C LEU A 2 -8.56 25.93 -6.46
N VAL A 3 -9.17 26.82 -7.23
CA VAL A 3 -10.65 27.00 -7.26
C VAL A 3 -11.29 26.34 -8.48
N GLN A 4 -10.51 26.09 -9.52
CA GLN A 4 -10.94 25.40 -10.72
C GLN A 4 -9.71 24.81 -11.41
N GLN A 5 -9.87 23.62 -11.97
CA GLN A 5 -8.93 23.05 -12.92
C GLN A 5 -9.67 22.51 -14.14
N ARG A 6 -8.98 22.51 -15.28
CA ARG A 6 -9.48 21.93 -16.52
C ARG A 6 -8.42 21.01 -17.11
N GLY A 7 -8.78 19.74 -17.31
CA GLY A 7 -7.95 18.74 -17.96
C GLY A 7 -7.78 19.01 -19.46
N PHE A 8 -6.84 18.31 -20.09
CA PHE A 8 -6.63 18.38 -21.55
C PHE A 8 -7.83 17.90 -22.34
N ASP A 9 -8.59 16.98 -21.77
CA ASP A 9 -9.84 16.44 -22.28
C ASP A 9 -11.05 17.37 -22.10
N GLY A 10 -10.82 18.58 -21.57
CA GLY A 10 -11.85 19.57 -21.33
C GLY A 10 -12.63 19.38 -20.02
N ARG A 11 -12.42 18.28 -19.28
CA ARG A 11 -13.04 17.98 -17.98
C ARG A 11 -12.72 19.07 -16.98
N THR A 12 -13.74 19.67 -16.38
CA THR A 12 -13.61 20.79 -15.45
C THR A 12 -14.01 20.36 -14.05
N GLN A 13 -13.10 20.59 -13.11
CA GLN A 13 -13.36 20.42 -11.68
C GLN A 13 -13.32 21.78 -10.98
N ARG A 14 -14.25 22.04 -10.06
CA ARG A 14 -14.33 23.28 -9.28
C ARG A 14 -14.31 22.98 -7.79
N TYR A 15 -13.75 23.91 -7.02
CA TYR A 15 -13.58 23.76 -5.57
C TYR A 15 -13.98 25.04 -4.87
N HIS A 16 -14.82 24.90 -3.84
CA HIS A 16 -15.23 25.99 -2.97
C HIS A 16 -14.72 25.75 -1.57
N TYR A 17 -14.22 26.82 -0.95
CA TYR A 17 -13.67 26.78 0.38
C TYR A 17 -14.39 27.79 1.28
N ASP A 18 -14.48 27.50 2.56
CA ASP A 18 -14.91 28.49 3.55
C ASP A 18 -13.81 29.52 3.88
N LEU A 19 -14.10 30.41 4.84
CA LEU A 19 -13.19 31.49 5.24
C LEU A 19 -11.92 31.01 5.95
N THR A 20 -11.94 29.84 6.60
CA THR A 20 -10.74 29.22 7.20
C THR A 20 -9.98 28.38 6.17
N GLY A 21 -10.67 28.09 5.06
CA GLY A 21 -10.15 27.36 3.94
C GLY A 21 -10.26 25.85 4.13
N LYS A 22 -11.39 25.36 4.61
CA LYS A 22 -11.79 23.97 4.45
C LYS A 22 -12.52 23.81 3.13
N LEU A 23 -12.35 22.67 2.46
CA LEU A 23 -13.09 22.39 1.22
C LEU A 23 -14.54 22.12 1.60
N THR A 24 -15.49 22.94 1.16
CA THR A 24 -16.91 22.76 1.50
C THR A 24 -17.70 22.14 0.35
N GLN A 25 -17.25 22.34 -0.89
CA GLN A 25 -17.89 21.80 -2.08
C GLN A 25 -16.84 21.53 -3.16
N SER A 26 -17.02 20.44 -3.88
CA SER A 26 -16.32 20.18 -5.14
C SER A 26 -17.29 19.76 -6.23
N GLU A 27 -17.06 20.22 -7.46
CA GLU A 27 -17.85 19.86 -8.64
C GLU A 27 -16.97 19.19 -9.68
N ASP A 28 -17.49 18.18 -10.36
CA ASP A 28 -16.81 17.43 -11.41
C ASP A 28 -17.80 16.98 -12.48
N GLU A 29 -17.84 17.66 -13.63
CA GLU A 29 -18.73 17.37 -14.79
C GLU A 29 -20.18 16.97 -14.42
N GLY A 30 -20.74 17.54 -13.34
CA GLY A 30 -22.11 17.27 -12.87
C GLY A 30 -22.21 16.48 -11.57
N LEU A 31 -21.11 15.95 -11.04
CA LEU A 31 -21.01 15.41 -9.68
C LEU A 31 -20.69 16.54 -8.71
N VAL A 32 -21.62 16.85 -7.80
CA VAL A 32 -21.47 17.86 -6.76
C VAL A 32 -21.30 17.17 -5.41
N THR A 33 -20.11 17.27 -4.84
CA THR A 33 -19.79 16.75 -3.50
C THR A 33 -19.84 17.89 -2.49
N LEU A 34 -20.62 17.72 -1.42
CA LEU A 34 -20.63 18.62 -0.27
C LEU A 34 -19.92 17.94 0.92
N TRP A 35 -19.07 18.69 1.60
CA TRP A 35 -18.25 18.20 2.71
C TRP A 35 -18.69 18.87 4.01
N HIS A 36 -18.96 18.06 5.03
CA HIS A 36 -19.52 18.54 6.30
C HIS A 36 -18.56 18.27 7.46
N TYR A 37 -18.38 19.27 8.31
CA TYR A 37 -17.42 19.24 9.41
C TYR A 37 -18.12 19.46 10.76
N ASP A 38 -17.54 18.93 11.83
CA ASP A 38 -17.95 19.25 13.19
C ASP A 38 -17.31 20.56 13.70
N GLU A 39 -17.61 20.92 14.96
CA GLU A 39 -17.07 22.12 15.62
C GLU A 39 -15.55 22.06 15.83
N SER A 40 -14.94 20.88 15.73
CA SER A 40 -13.51 20.63 15.84
C SER A 40 -12.82 20.54 14.47
N ASP A 41 -13.48 21.00 13.41
CA ASP A 41 -13.00 20.99 12.02
C ASP A 41 -12.71 19.58 11.45
N ARG A 42 -13.30 18.53 12.04
CA ARG A 42 -13.16 17.15 11.55
C ARG A 42 -14.29 16.82 10.58
N LEU A 43 -13.96 16.06 9.52
CA LEU A 43 -14.94 15.66 8.51
C LEU A 43 -15.91 14.65 9.13
N THR A 44 -17.22 14.85 9.01
CA THR A 44 -18.25 13.97 9.62
C THR A 44 -19.00 13.17 8.57
N HIS A 45 -19.31 13.79 7.44
CA HIS A 45 -19.94 13.12 6.30
C HIS A 45 -19.76 13.94 5.04
N ARG A 46 -20.03 13.31 3.90
CA ARG A 46 -20.18 13.99 2.64
C ARG A 46 -21.39 13.48 1.88
N THR A 47 -21.91 14.30 0.98
CA THR A 47 -22.99 13.92 0.07
C THR A 47 -22.55 14.12 -1.37
N VAL A 48 -22.98 13.27 -2.28
CA VAL A 48 -22.76 13.44 -3.72
C VAL A 48 -24.10 13.59 -4.41
N ASN A 49 -24.31 14.70 -5.10
CA ASN A 49 -25.59 15.08 -5.71
C ASN A 49 -26.77 15.06 -4.73
N GLY A 50 -26.52 15.40 -3.47
CA GLY A 50 -27.51 15.43 -2.39
C GLY A 50 -27.76 14.07 -1.71
N GLU A 51 -27.22 12.98 -2.25
CA GLU A 51 -27.33 11.65 -1.66
C GLU A 51 -26.20 11.40 -0.64
N PRO A 52 -26.48 10.72 0.49
CA PRO A 52 -25.45 10.34 1.45
C PRO A 52 -24.36 9.46 0.81
N ALA A 53 -23.09 9.75 1.11
CA ALA A 53 -21.95 8.94 0.73
C ALA A 53 -21.24 8.45 2.01
N GLU A 54 -19.97 8.80 2.20
CA GLU A 54 -19.19 8.39 3.37
C GLU A 54 -19.53 9.21 4.62
N GLN A 55 -19.45 8.51 5.76
CA GLN A 55 -19.60 9.03 7.10
C GLN A 55 -18.38 8.65 7.94
N TRP A 56 -17.94 9.56 8.81
CA TRP A 56 -16.77 9.40 9.68
C TRP A 56 -17.21 9.56 11.14
N GLN A 57 -16.69 8.71 12.01
CA GLN A 57 -16.92 8.79 13.45
C GLN A 57 -15.59 8.82 14.20
N TYR A 58 -15.57 9.54 15.32
CA TYR A 58 -14.40 9.73 16.14
C TYR A 58 -14.71 9.45 17.61
N ASP A 59 -13.71 9.02 18.36
CA ASP A 59 -13.80 8.91 19.82
C ASP A 59 -13.60 10.25 20.55
N GLU A 60 -13.62 10.21 21.88
CA GLU A 60 -13.40 11.37 22.76
C GLU A 60 -11.97 11.93 22.67
N HIS A 61 -10.98 11.13 22.26
CA HIS A 61 -9.60 11.59 22.00
C HIS A 61 -9.45 12.25 20.62
N GLY A 62 -10.47 12.11 19.77
CA GLY A 62 -10.49 12.61 18.41
C GLY A 62 -9.85 11.68 17.39
N TRP A 63 -9.62 10.42 17.75
CA TRP A 63 -9.17 9.39 16.83
C TRP A 63 -10.32 8.85 16.00
N LEU A 64 -10.08 8.59 14.73
CA LEU A 64 -11.07 8.08 13.79
C LEU A 64 -11.40 6.63 14.14
N THR A 65 -12.63 6.33 14.55
CA THR A 65 -13.03 4.98 14.95
C THR A 65 -13.78 4.22 13.86
N GLU A 66 -14.45 4.93 12.96
CA GLU A 66 -15.22 4.32 11.87
C GLU A 66 -15.28 5.22 10.63
N ILE A 67 -15.23 4.60 9.46
CA ILE A 67 -15.76 5.18 8.22
C ILE A 67 -16.77 4.18 7.62
N SER A 68 -17.94 4.65 7.20
CA SER A 68 -18.99 3.80 6.61
C SER A 68 -19.72 4.46 5.44
N HIS A 69 -20.27 3.66 4.53
CA HIS A 69 -21.12 4.11 3.41
C HIS A 69 -22.03 2.98 2.88
N LEU A 70 -22.81 3.27 1.82
CA LEU A 70 -23.51 2.27 1.03
C LEU A 70 -22.75 1.96 -0.27
N SER A 71 -22.44 0.68 -0.52
CA SER A 71 -21.80 0.19 -1.74
C SER A 71 -22.66 -0.86 -2.44
N GLU A 72 -23.15 -0.58 -3.66
CA GLU A 72 -24.13 -1.42 -4.37
C GLU A 72 -25.27 -1.92 -3.45
N GLY A 73 -25.80 -1.01 -2.63
CA GLY A 73 -26.84 -1.27 -1.64
C GLY A 73 -26.37 -1.90 -0.32
N HIS A 74 -25.11 -2.28 -0.14
CA HIS A 74 -24.63 -2.92 1.09
C HIS A 74 -24.05 -1.89 2.05
N GLN A 75 -24.28 -2.03 3.36
CA GLN A 75 -23.59 -1.24 4.36
C GLN A 75 -22.16 -1.77 4.50
N VAL A 76 -21.17 -0.95 4.19
CA VAL A 76 -19.75 -1.32 4.27
C VAL A 76 -19.05 -0.33 5.19
N ALA A 77 -18.32 -0.84 6.18
CA ALA A 77 -17.60 -0.02 7.15
C ALA A 77 -16.17 -0.52 7.38
N VAL A 78 -15.32 0.42 7.80
CA VAL A 78 -13.96 0.17 8.31
C VAL A 78 -13.89 0.75 9.71
N HIS A 79 -13.51 -0.06 10.68
CA HIS A 79 -13.36 0.31 12.08
C HIS A 79 -11.89 0.29 12.47
N TYR A 80 -11.48 1.23 13.31
CA TYR A 80 -10.11 1.35 13.80
C TYR A 80 -10.06 1.25 15.32
N GLY A 81 -9.10 0.49 15.82
CA GLY A 81 -8.73 0.41 17.23
C GLY A 81 -7.36 1.05 17.46
N TYR A 82 -7.18 1.67 18.63
CA TYR A 82 -5.92 2.30 19.04
C TYR A 82 -5.46 1.77 20.39
N ASP A 83 -4.15 1.74 20.60
CA ASP A 83 -3.57 1.45 21.91
C ASP A 83 -3.54 2.70 22.81
N ASP A 84 -3.15 2.53 24.08
CA ASP A 84 -3.06 3.62 25.07
C ASP A 84 -2.08 4.75 24.67
N LYS A 85 -1.29 4.56 23.60
CA LYS A 85 -0.36 5.56 23.06
C LYS A 85 -0.86 6.20 21.77
N GLY A 86 -2.09 5.90 21.35
CA GLY A 86 -2.70 6.42 20.12
C GLY A 86 -2.17 5.81 18.84
N ARG A 87 -1.51 4.64 18.92
CA ARG A 87 -1.04 3.91 17.74
C ARG A 87 -2.14 2.97 17.27
N LEU A 88 -2.26 2.80 15.96
CA LEU A 88 -3.23 1.85 15.38
C LEU A 88 -2.97 0.44 15.92
N ALA A 89 -3.93 -0.13 16.63
CA ALA A 89 -3.88 -1.45 17.22
C ALA A 89 -4.72 -2.47 16.44
N GLY A 90 -5.63 -2.02 15.59
CA GLY A 90 -6.34 -2.92 14.68
C GLY A 90 -7.20 -2.20 13.65
N GLU A 91 -7.50 -2.94 12.59
CA GLU A 91 -8.40 -2.54 11.52
C GLU A 91 -9.41 -3.68 11.28
N ARG A 92 -10.71 -3.36 11.24
CA ARG A 92 -11.78 -4.32 10.95
C ARG A 92 -12.67 -3.81 9.82
N GLN A 93 -12.87 -4.59 8.77
CA GLN A 93 -13.86 -4.28 7.72
C GLN A 93 -15.11 -5.16 7.87
N THR A 94 -16.28 -4.58 7.62
CA THR A 94 -17.56 -5.27 7.72
C THR A 94 -18.44 -4.99 6.50
N VAL A 95 -19.26 -5.97 6.12
CA VAL A 95 -20.27 -5.85 5.07
C VAL A 95 -21.58 -6.42 5.62
N HIS A 96 -22.62 -5.59 5.67
CA HIS A 96 -23.94 -5.95 6.17
C HIS A 96 -25.01 -5.84 5.09
N ASN A 97 -26.03 -6.69 5.20
CA ASN A 97 -27.28 -6.51 4.49
C ASN A 97 -27.99 -5.26 5.05
N PRO A 98 -28.32 -4.27 4.21
CA PRO A 98 -28.89 -3.00 4.67
C PRO A 98 -30.30 -3.15 5.27
N GLU A 99 -31.08 -4.14 4.81
CA GLU A 99 -32.49 -4.31 5.19
C GLU A 99 -32.62 -5.16 6.45
N THR A 100 -31.81 -6.21 6.57
CA THR A 100 -31.88 -7.16 7.70
C THR A 100 -30.86 -6.87 8.80
N GLY A 101 -29.82 -6.08 8.52
CA GLY A 101 -28.68 -5.86 9.41
C GLY A 101 -27.72 -7.06 9.51
N GLU A 102 -27.99 -8.15 8.78
CA GLU A 102 -27.19 -9.37 8.80
C GLU A 102 -25.74 -9.10 8.38
N LEU A 103 -24.77 -9.56 9.19
CA LEU A 103 -23.35 -9.53 8.84
C LEU A 103 -23.08 -10.58 7.76
N LEU A 104 -22.80 -10.11 6.54
CA LEU A 104 -22.50 -10.98 5.39
C LEU A 104 -21.03 -11.38 5.35
N TRP A 105 -20.14 -10.46 5.76
CA TRP A 105 -18.71 -10.71 5.77
C TRP A 105 -17.97 -9.75 6.71
N GLN A 106 -16.88 -10.23 7.31
CA GLN A 106 -15.93 -9.41 8.07
C GLN A 106 -14.49 -9.88 7.85
N HIS A 107 -13.55 -8.96 8.05
CA HIS A 107 -12.12 -9.23 8.19
C HIS A 107 -11.54 -8.33 9.27
N GLU A 108 -10.59 -8.86 10.04
CA GLU A 108 -9.92 -8.13 11.09
C GLU A 108 -8.42 -8.42 11.07
N THR A 109 -7.64 -7.37 11.31
CA THR A 109 -6.20 -7.45 11.50
C THR A 109 -5.81 -6.63 12.72
N GLU A 110 -5.11 -7.25 13.67
CA GLU A 110 -4.55 -6.57 14.84
C GLU A 110 -3.05 -6.29 14.66
N HIS A 111 -2.59 -5.18 15.22
CA HIS A 111 -1.20 -4.74 15.18
C HIS A 111 -0.63 -4.65 16.59
N ALA A 112 0.56 -5.20 16.76
CA ALA A 112 1.30 -5.10 18.01
C ALA A 112 2.73 -4.59 17.77
N TYR A 113 3.20 -3.84 18.76
CA TYR A 113 4.47 -3.13 18.71
C TYR A 113 5.46 -3.74 19.69
N ASN A 114 6.75 -3.66 19.39
CA ASN A 114 7.81 -4.01 20.34
C ASN A 114 8.09 -2.85 21.31
N GLU A 115 9.02 -3.07 22.25
CA GLU A 115 9.42 -2.08 23.27
C GLU A 115 9.99 -0.79 22.65
N GLN A 116 10.58 -0.87 21.45
CA GLN A 116 11.10 0.27 20.69
C GLN A 116 10.01 1.00 19.90
N GLY A 117 8.77 0.51 19.93
CA GLY A 117 7.65 1.10 19.22
C GLY A 117 7.54 0.72 17.74
N LEU A 118 8.32 -0.26 17.27
CA LEU A 118 8.22 -0.77 15.90
C LEU A 118 7.06 -1.74 15.77
N ALA A 119 6.20 -1.56 14.77
CA ALA A 119 5.17 -2.52 14.39
C ALA A 119 5.86 -3.78 13.85
N ASN A 120 5.97 -4.81 14.69
CA ASN A 120 6.70 -6.03 14.37
C ASN A 120 5.80 -7.27 14.40
N ARG A 121 4.54 -7.12 14.81
CA ARG A 121 3.58 -8.22 14.91
C ARG A 121 2.25 -7.80 14.30
N VAL A 122 1.71 -8.70 13.49
CA VAL A 122 0.39 -8.58 12.88
C VAL A 122 -0.37 -9.86 13.14
N THR A 123 -1.61 -9.78 13.61
CA THR A 123 -2.48 -10.95 13.82
C THR A 123 -3.70 -10.81 12.92
N PRO A 124 -3.67 -11.43 11.72
CA PRO A 124 -4.87 -11.52 10.89
C PRO A 124 -5.86 -12.52 11.49
N ASP A 125 -7.15 -12.25 11.33
CA ASP A 125 -8.20 -13.21 11.63
C ASP A 125 -7.97 -14.57 10.96
N SER A 126 -8.31 -15.66 11.68
CA SER A 126 -8.13 -17.05 11.22
C SER A 126 -6.68 -17.50 10.95
N LEU A 127 -5.66 -16.65 11.20
CA LEU A 127 -4.25 -17.01 11.16
C LEU A 127 -3.56 -16.85 12.51
N PRO A 128 -2.52 -17.66 12.78
CA PRO A 128 -1.58 -17.36 13.85
C PRO A 128 -0.89 -16.02 13.57
N ARG A 129 -0.44 -15.38 14.65
CA ARG A 129 0.32 -14.14 14.60
C ARG A 129 1.53 -14.22 13.68
N VAL A 130 1.65 -13.28 12.77
CA VAL A 130 2.87 -13.03 11.98
C VAL A 130 3.80 -12.15 12.80
N GLU A 131 5.03 -12.62 13.04
CA GLU A 131 6.05 -11.87 13.78
C GLU A 131 7.30 -11.67 12.93
N TRP A 132 7.70 -10.42 12.75
CA TRP A 132 8.94 -10.03 12.09
C TRP A 132 10.06 -9.95 13.13
N LEU A 133 11.11 -10.72 12.86
CA LEU A 133 12.33 -10.72 13.67
C LEU A 133 13.25 -9.64 13.14
N THR A 134 13.76 -8.79 14.02
CA THR A 134 14.63 -7.67 13.65
C THR A 134 15.88 -7.62 14.51
N TYR A 135 16.96 -7.04 13.99
CA TYR A 135 18.17 -6.72 14.74
C TYR A 135 18.56 -5.24 14.58
N GLY A 136 19.33 -4.72 15.54
CA GLY A 136 19.77 -3.33 15.56
C GLY A 136 18.58 -2.36 15.50
N SER A 137 18.63 -1.41 14.55
CA SER A 137 17.62 -0.36 14.37
C SER A 137 16.40 -0.78 13.55
N GLY A 138 16.05 -2.07 13.54
CA GLY A 138 14.87 -2.60 12.84
C GLY A 138 15.14 -3.34 11.52
N TYR A 139 16.38 -3.77 11.26
CA TYR A 139 16.67 -4.58 10.07
C TYR A 139 16.10 -5.98 10.20
N LEU A 140 15.44 -6.47 9.15
CA LEU A 140 14.83 -7.80 9.16
C LEU A 140 15.88 -8.91 9.32
N ALA A 141 15.57 -9.91 10.11
CA ALA A 141 16.32 -11.16 10.28
C ALA A 141 15.50 -12.37 9.82
N GLY A 142 14.18 -12.31 9.94
CA GLY A 142 13.30 -13.40 9.56
C GLY A 142 11.84 -13.12 9.88
N MET A 143 11.00 -14.12 9.63
CA MET A 143 9.56 -14.09 9.87
C MET A 143 9.10 -15.40 10.50
N LYS A 144 8.22 -15.30 11.50
CA LYS A 144 7.52 -16.42 12.12
C LYS A 144 6.03 -16.35 11.83
N LEU A 145 5.42 -17.52 11.65
CA LEU A 145 3.96 -17.69 11.71
C LEU A 145 3.62 -18.47 12.99
N GLY A 146 2.95 -17.79 13.92
CA GLY A 146 2.79 -18.26 15.28
C GLY A 146 4.16 -18.40 15.96
N GLY A 147 4.45 -19.60 16.48
CA GLY A 147 5.76 -19.92 17.07
C GLY A 147 6.82 -20.39 16.07
N THR A 148 6.43 -20.66 14.81
CA THR A 148 7.27 -21.37 13.84
C THR A 148 8.00 -20.40 12.91
N PRO A 149 9.35 -20.40 12.87
CA PRO A 149 10.11 -19.69 11.85
C PRO A 149 9.79 -20.23 10.45
N LEU A 150 9.53 -19.34 9.50
CA LEU A 150 9.26 -19.73 8.10
C LEU A 150 10.28 -19.16 7.12
N VAL A 151 10.71 -17.91 7.32
CA VAL A 151 11.65 -17.23 6.43
C VAL A 151 12.81 -16.68 7.24
N GLU A 152 14.03 -16.87 6.75
CA GLU A 152 15.23 -16.26 7.31
C GLU A 152 15.93 -15.43 6.26
N PHE A 153 16.60 -14.37 6.71
CA PHE A 153 17.35 -13.48 5.85
C PHE A 153 18.76 -13.27 6.39
N THR A 154 19.75 -13.50 5.53
CA THR A 154 21.13 -13.05 5.76
C THR A 154 21.35 -11.74 5.03
N ARG A 155 22.06 -10.81 5.68
CA ARG A 155 22.35 -9.48 5.14
C ARG A 155 23.83 -9.17 5.19
N ASP A 156 24.27 -8.34 4.24
CA ASP A 156 25.64 -7.81 4.26
C ASP A 156 25.82 -6.67 5.28
N ARG A 157 27.05 -6.15 5.35
CA ARG A 157 27.44 -5.00 6.17
C ARG A 157 26.76 -3.67 5.81
N LEU A 158 26.07 -3.60 4.67
CA LEU A 158 25.20 -2.48 4.28
C LEU A 158 23.71 -2.79 4.50
N HIS A 159 23.41 -3.89 5.20
CA HIS A 159 22.07 -4.38 5.51
C HIS A 159 21.22 -4.76 4.28
N ARG A 160 21.86 -5.06 3.15
CA ARG A 160 21.19 -5.58 1.95
C ARG A 160 21.02 -7.09 2.07
N GLU A 161 19.88 -7.62 1.62
CA GLU A 161 19.60 -9.07 1.64
C GLU A 161 20.55 -9.81 0.70
N THR A 162 21.39 -10.68 1.24
CA THR A 162 22.30 -11.52 0.45
C THR A 162 21.84 -12.96 0.36
N VAL A 163 21.10 -13.46 1.35
CA VAL A 163 20.49 -14.79 1.32
C VAL A 163 19.08 -14.72 1.89
N ARG A 164 18.15 -15.42 1.27
CA ARG A 164 16.83 -15.73 1.81
C ARG A 164 16.62 -17.23 1.81
N SER A 165 16.17 -17.78 2.92
CA SER A 165 15.83 -19.21 3.02
C SER A 165 14.39 -19.43 3.48
N PHE A 166 13.82 -20.55 3.05
CA PHE A 166 12.46 -21.00 3.37
C PHE A 166 12.41 -22.55 3.38
N GLY A 167 11.51 -23.12 4.18
CA GLY A 167 11.29 -24.57 4.22
C GLY A 167 12.50 -25.37 4.70
N ASN A 168 13.12 -24.95 5.82
CA ASN A 168 14.37 -25.55 6.34
C ASN A 168 15.50 -25.60 5.29
N ASN A 169 15.69 -24.50 4.56
CA ASN A 169 16.66 -24.35 3.47
C ASN A 169 16.38 -25.21 2.22
N ALA A 170 15.18 -25.77 2.09
CA ALA A 170 14.74 -26.39 0.83
C ALA A 170 14.61 -25.37 -0.31
N TYR A 171 14.37 -24.10 0.04
CA TYR A 171 14.56 -22.94 -0.82
C TYR A 171 15.68 -22.06 -0.25
N GLU A 172 16.65 -21.72 -1.10
CA GLU A 172 17.69 -20.74 -0.77
C GLU A 172 17.97 -19.86 -1.99
N LEU A 173 17.79 -18.54 -1.83
CA LEU A 173 18.06 -17.53 -2.84
C LEU A 173 19.25 -16.68 -2.39
N THR A 174 20.34 -16.74 -3.15
CA THR A 174 21.50 -15.86 -2.97
C THR A 174 21.40 -14.67 -3.92
N SER A 175 21.55 -13.47 -3.38
CA SER A 175 21.54 -12.22 -4.14
C SER A 175 22.87 -11.48 -4.04
N THR A 176 23.36 -10.98 -5.17
CA THR A 176 24.57 -10.14 -5.23
C THR A 176 24.25 -8.76 -5.79
N TYR A 177 25.10 -7.78 -5.49
CA TYR A 177 24.87 -6.39 -5.84
C TYR A 177 26.12 -5.76 -6.42
N THR A 178 25.92 -4.84 -7.37
CA THR A 178 26.98 -4.00 -7.92
C THR A 178 27.51 -3.03 -6.84
N PRO A 179 28.70 -2.41 -7.05
CA PRO A 179 29.19 -1.36 -6.16
C PRO A 179 28.24 -0.16 -6.03
N ALA A 180 27.44 0.13 -7.06
CA ALA A 180 26.42 1.18 -7.06
C ALA A 180 25.15 0.79 -6.26
N GLY A 181 25.03 -0.48 -5.86
CA GLY A 181 23.93 -0.98 -5.05
C GLY A 181 22.78 -1.62 -5.83
N HIS A 182 22.88 -1.74 -7.16
CA HIS A 182 21.89 -2.43 -7.97
C HIS A 182 22.01 -3.95 -7.82
N LEU A 183 20.87 -4.64 -7.89
CA LEU A 183 20.83 -6.11 -7.92
C LEU A 183 21.59 -6.60 -9.16
N GLN A 184 22.59 -7.45 -8.97
CA GLN A 184 23.45 -7.94 -10.04
C GLN A 184 23.11 -9.37 -10.43
N SER A 185 22.86 -10.23 -9.45
CA SER A 185 22.45 -11.60 -9.72
C SER A 185 21.60 -12.18 -8.60
N GLN A 186 20.77 -13.13 -8.98
CA GLN A 186 19.99 -14.00 -8.12
C GLN A 186 20.28 -15.44 -8.52
N ARG A 187 20.60 -16.27 -7.52
CA ARG A 187 20.90 -17.69 -7.68
C ARG A 187 20.09 -18.50 -6.69
N LEU A 188 19.33 -19.47 -7.19
CA LEU A 188 18.64 -20.43 -6.35
C LEU A 188 19.44 -21.73 -6.26
N ASN A 189 19.20 -22.49 -5.19
CA ASN A 189 19.65 -23.87 -5.09
C ASN A 189 19.15 -24.75 -6.27
N SER A 190 17.97 -24.45 -6.82
CA SER A 190 17.49 -24.93 -8.12
C SER A 190 17.71 -23.87 -9.20
N GLN A 191 18.58 -24.14 -10.16
CA GLN A 191 19.02 -23.17 -11.19
C GLN A 191 17.88 -22.64 -12.09
N VAL A 192 16.66 -23.18 -12.00
CA VAL A 192 15.52 -22.89 -12.90
C VAL A 192 15.14 -21.41 -12.94
N TYR A 193 15.38 -20.67 -11.85
CA TYR A 193 15.04 -19.25 -11.75
C TYR A 193 16.25 -18.34 -11.53
N ASP A 194 17.46 -18.80 -11.84
CA ASP A 194 18.66 -17.97 -11.77
C ASP A 194 18.54 -16.77 -12.71
N ARG A 195 18.97 -15.59 -12.28
CA ARG A 195 18.90 -14.36 -13.08
C ARG A 195 20.16 -13.52 -12.91
N ASP A 196 20.65 -12.99 -14.03
CA ASP A 196 21.66 -11.94 -14.08
C ASP A 196 21.05 -10.65 -14.61
N TYR A 197 21.45 -9.54 -14.00
CA TYR A 197 20.91 -8.21 -14.25
C TYR A 197 22.04 -7.28 -14.67
N ASP A 198 21.96 -6.74 -15.89
CA ASP A 198 22.91 -5.73 -16.36
C ASP A 198 22.25 -4.37 -16.46
N TRP A 199 22.97 -3.37 -15.95
CA TRP A 199 22.52 -1.99 -15.85
C TRP A 199 23.42 -1.10 -16.69
N ASN A 200 22.86 -0.08 -17.34
CA ASN A 200 23.66 0.97 -17.96
C ASN A 200 24.08 2.04 -16.92
N ASP A 201 24.89 3.00 -17.35
CA ASP A 201 25.38 4.09 -16.50
C ASP A 201 24.26 5.04 -16.03
N ASN A 202 23.10 5.06 -16.70
CA ASN A 202 21.92 5.83 -16.29
C ASN A 202 21.10 5.12 -15.20
N GLY A 203 21.43 3.86 -14.88
CA GLY A 203 20.65 3.04 -13.95
C GLY A 203 19.44 2.33 -14.57
N ASP A 204 19.34 2.29 -15.90
CA ASP A 204 18.33 1.49 -16.58
C ASP A 204 18.77 0.02 -16.67
N LEU A 205 17.84 -0.90 -16.44
CA LEU A 205 18.09 -2.34 -16.59
C LEU A 205 18.07 -2.67 -18.09
N VAL A 206 19.23 -2.97 -18.67
CA VAL A 206 19.37 -3.21 -20.11
C VAL A 206 19.32 -4.67 -20.49
N ARG A 207 19.56 -5.58 -19.54
CA ARG A 207 19.49 -7.02 -19.79
C ARG A 207 19.10 -7.82 -18.56
N ILE A 208 18.24 -8.81 -18.75
CA ILE A 208 18.01 -9.90 -17.79
C ILE A 208 18.32 -11.22 -18.48
N SER A 209 19.31 -11.94 -17.98
CA SER A 209 19.66 -13.28 -18.49
C SER A 209 19.22 -14.34 -17.49
N GLY A 210 18.41 -15.30 -17.95
CA GLY A 210 18.05 -16.50 -17.20
C GLY A 210 18.42 -17.78 -17.95
N PRO A 211 18.10 -18.97 -17.40
CA PRO A 211 18.59 -20.25 -17.94
C PRO A 211 17.97 -20.60 -19.30
N ARG A 212 16.73 -20.15 -19.55
CA ARG A 212 15.97 -20.46 -20.76
C ARG A 212 15.98 -19.33 -21.79
N GLN A 213 16.06 -18.09 -21.33
CA GLN A 213 15.92 -16.91 -22.19
C GLN A 213 16.71 -15.72 -21.61
N THR A 214 17.15 -14.84 -22.50
CA THR A 214 17.67 -13.51 -22.20
C THR A 214 16.74 -12.46 -22.78
N ARG A 215 16.45 -11.42 -22.00
CA ARG A 215 15.70 -10.23 -22.43
C ARG A 215 16.62 -9.02 -22.44
N GLU A 216 16.70 -8.33 -23.57
CA GLU A 216 17.45 -7.09 -23.74
C GLU A 216 16.47 -5.93 -23.96
N TYR A 217 16.71 -4.81 -23.28
CA TYR A 217 15.81 -3.65 -23.26
C TYR A 217 16.46 -2.46 -23.96
N GLY A 218 15.74 -1.87 -24.91
CA GLY A 218 16.10 -0.62 -25.57
C GLY A 218 15.28 0.54 -25.02
N TYR A 219 15.95 1.65 -24.70
CA TYR A 219 15.33 2.83 -24.14
C TYR A 219 15.54 4.06 -25.02
N SER A 220 14.55 4.95 -25.02
CA SER A 220 14.65 6.31 -25.56
C SER A 220 15.67 7.15 -24.76
N ALA A 221 16.02 8.33 -25.30
CA ALA A 221 16.82 9.32 -24.57
C ALA A 221 16.17 9.84 -23.27
N THR A 222 14.85 9.66 -23.10
CA THR A 222 14.12 10.06 -21.89
C THR A 222 13.83 8.88 -20.94
N GLY A 223 14.50 7.73 -21.13
CA GLY A 223 14.39 6.56 -20.24
C GLY A 223 13.14 5.70 -20.43
N ARG A 224 12.34 5.97 -21.47
CA ARG A 224 11.17 5.17 -21.85
C ARG A 224 11.56 3.86 -22.54
N LEU A 225 10.87 2.76 -22.24
CA LEU A 225 11.03 1.49 -22.96
C LEU A 225 10.52 1.60 -24.41
N GLU A 226 11.41 1.37 -25.38
CA GLU A 226 11.11 1.45 -26.83
C GLU A 226 11.18 0.09 -27.53
N SER A 227 11.95 -0.87 -27.01
CA SER A 227 11.96 -2.22 -27.56
C SER A 227 12.41 -3.26 -26.54
N VAL A 228 11.93 -4.49 -26.76
CA VAL A 228 12.39 -5.68 -26.04
C VAL A 228 12.87 -6.68 -27.07
N ARG A 229 14.09 -7.19 -26.90
CA ARG A 229 14.61 -8.31 -27.67
C ARG A 229 14.67 -9.55 -26.78
N THR A 230 14.02 -10.62 -27.19
CA THR A 230 14.04 -11.91 -26.50
C THR A 230 14.91 -12.88 -27.27
N LEU A 231 15.90 -13.44 -26.58
CA LEU A 231 16.89 -14.39 -27.10
C LEU A 231 16.76 -15.74 -26.36
N ALA A 232 16.60 -16.82 -27.11
CA ALA A 232 16.68 -18.21 -26.64
C ALA A 232 17.35 -19.08 -27.71
N SER A 233 17.57 -20.38 -27.45
CA SER A 233 18.29 -21.30 -28.35
C SER A 233 17.76 -21.32 -29.79
N ASP A 234 16.46 -21.11 -29.97
CA ASP A 234 15.73 -21.13 -31.25
C ASP A 234 14.86 -19.88 -31.46
N LEU A 235 15.08 -18.83 -30.67
CA LEU A 235 14.27 -17.61 -30.68
C LEU A 235 15.16 -16.36 -30.69
N ASP A 236 14.94 -15.47 -31.66
CA ASP A 236 15.45 -14.10 -31.65
C ASP A 236 14.34 -13.19 -32.18
N ILE A 237 13.58 -12.62 -31.26
CA ILE A 237 12.44 -11.75 -31.59
C ILE A 237 12.69 -10.39 -30.96
N ARG A 238 12.46 -9.32 -31.74
CA ARG A 238 12.43 -7.95 -31.26
C ARG A 238 11.01 -7.40 -31.37
N ILE A 239 10.47 -6.93 -30.26
CA ILE A 239 9.15 -6.28 -30.19
C ILE A 239 9.39 -4.78 -29.97
N PRO A 240 8.97 -3.91 -30.89
CA PRO A 240 8.98 -2.47 -30.69
C PRO A 240 7.77 -2.02 -29.84
N TYR A 241 7.97 -1.00 -29.01
CA TYR A 241 6.91 -0.32 -28.26
C TYR A 241 6.77 1.11 -28.79
N ALA A 242 6.09 1.23 -29.94
CA ALA A 242 5.83 2.50 -30.60
C ALA A 242 4.69 3.27 -29.91
N THR A 243 4.86 4.58 -29.82
CA THR A 243 4.37 5.26 -28.63
C THR A 243 4.44 6.78 -28.83
N ASP A 244 3.39 7.51 -28.47
CA ASP A 244 3.34 8.97 -28.66
C ASP A 244 4.07 9.75 -27.55
N PRO A 245 4.28 11.07 -27.68
CA PRO A 245 4.99 11.87 -26.68
C PRO A 245 4.37 11.85 -25.28
N ALA A 246 3.07 11.53 -25.15
CA ALA A 246 2.34 11.52 -23.88
C ALA A 246 2.31 10.13 -23.22
N GLY A 247 2.96 9.13 -23.81
CA GLY A 247 3.01 7.80 -23.22
C GLY A 247 2.06 6.79 -23.85
N ASN A 248 1.21 7.18 -24.77
CA ASN A 248 0.15 6.31 -25.29
C ASN A 248 0.72 5.34 -26.35
N ARG A 249 0.36 4.05 -26.28
CA ARG A 249 0.77 3.09 -27.32
C ARG A 249 0.14 3.46 -28.67
N LEU A 250 0.96 3.43 -29.72
CA LEU A 250 0.50 3.62 -31.09
C LEU A 250 0.24 2.26 -31.75
N PRO A 251 -0.59 2.20 -32.81
CA PRO A 251 -0.75 0.99 -33.60
C PRO A 251 0.60 0.43 -34.05
N ASP A 252 0.75 -0.88 -34.00
CA ASP A 252 1.97 -1.55 -34.44
C ASP A 252 2.24 -1.22 -35.92
N PRO A 253 3.38 -0.58 -36.26
CA PRO A 253 3.72 -0.23 -37.63
C PRO A 253 3.81 -1.45 -38.57
N GLU A 254 4.11 -2.65 -38.06
CA GLU A 254 4.17 -3.87 -38.86
C GLU A 254 2.78 -4.39 -39.23
N LEU A 255 1.82 -4.28 -38.31
CA LEU A 255 0.42 -4.70 -38.54
C LEU A 255 -0.41 -3.61 -39.25
N HIS A 256 -0.03 -2.34 -39.06
CA HIS A 256 -0.73 -1.17 -39.59
C HIS A 256 0.25 -0.20 -40.26
N PRO A 257 0.94 -0.60 -41.35
CA PRO A 257 1.95 0.23 -42.01
C PRO A 257 1.38 1.51 -42.64
N ASP A 258 0.08 1.52 -42.93
CA ASP A 258 -0.64 2.67 -43.49
C ASP A 258 -1.14 3.66 -42.40
N SER A 259 -0.93 3.36 -41.12
CA SER A 259 -1.34 4.23 -40.02
C SER A 259 -0.53 5.54 -40.03
N THR A 260 -1.22 6.67 -40.14
CA THR A 260 -0.62 8.01 -40.02
C THR A 260 -0.78 8.59 -38.61
N LEU A 261 -1.26 7.80 -37.65
CA LEU A 261 -1.52 8.26 -36.29
C LEU A 261 -0.21 8.49 -35.53
N THR A 262 0.00 9.71 -35.05
CA THR A 262 1.22 10.11 -34.33
C THR A 262 0.97 10.39 -32.85
N ALA A 263 -0.28 10.67 -32.46
CA ALA A 263 -0.69 10.87 -31.08
C ALA A 263 -2.20 10.66 -30.91
N TRP A 264 -2.61 10.26 -29.71
CA TRP A 264 -4.02 10.14 -29.35
C TRP A 264 -4.54 11.46 -28.76
N PRO A 265 -5.68 11.99 -29.25
CA PRO A 265 -6.35 13.12 -28.60
C PRO A 265 -6.69 12.81 -27.15
N ASP A 266 -6.48 13.79 -26.26
CA ASP A 266 -6.88 13.75 -24.86
C ASP A 266 -6.33 12.54 -24.06
N ASN A 267 -5.25 11.93 -24.55
CA ASN A 267 -4.66 10.69 -24.05
C ASN A 267 -5.60 9.48 -24.05
N ARG A 268 -6.67 9.48 -24.86
CA ARG A 268 -7.65 8.39 -24.94
C ARG A 268 -7.38 7.53 -26.17
N ILE A 269 -6.97 6.28 -25.96
CA ILE A 269 -6.82 5.30 -27.05
C ILE A 269 -8.23 4.92 -27.53
N ALA A 270 -8.53 5.15 -28.80
CA ALA A 270 -9.85 4.85 -29.37
C ALA A 270 -9.91 3.50 -30.09
N GLU A 271 -8.78 2.96 -30.54
CA GLU A 271 -8.69 1.63 -31.14
C GLU A 271 -7.27 1.06 -31.06
N ASP A 272 -7.15 -0.25 -31.12
CA ASP A 272 -5.90 -0.97 -31.33
C ASP A 272 -6.08 -2.13 -32.34
N ALA A 273 -5.13 -3.06 -32.39
CA ALA A 273 -5.20 -4.21 -33.30
C ALA A 273 -6.40 -5.14 -33.02
N HIS A 274 -6.93 -5.15 -31.79
CA HIS A 274 -7.92 -6.10 -31.31
C HIS A 274 -9.27 -5.47 -30.98
N TYR A 275 -9.30 -4.19 -30.61
CA TYR A 275 -10.49 -3.56 -30.03
C TYR A 275 -10.73 -2.13 -30.50
N VAL A 276 -11.99 -1.71 -30.40
CA VAL A 276 -12.43 -0.30 -30.42
C VAL A 276 -12.90 0.07 -29.02
N TYR A 277 -12.52 1.27 -28.55
CA TYR A 277 -12.73 1.75 -27.20
C TYR A 277 -13.57 3.03 -27.17
N ARG A 278 -14.51 3.13 -26.23
CA ARG A 278 -15.29 4.36 -25.98
C ARG A 278 -15.17 4.78 -24.54
N HIS A 279 -15.06 6.09 -24.33
CA HIS A 279 -14.94 6.71 -23.02
C HIS A 279 -16.10 7.69 -22.79
N ASP A 280 -16.49 7.89 -21.53
CA ASP A 280 -17.47 8.89 -21.14
C ASP A 280 -16.87 10.30 -20.96
N GLU A 281 -17.70 11.24 -20.50
CA GLU A 281 -17.31 12.64 -20.24
C GLU A 281 -16.25 12.76 -19.13
N TYR A 282 -16.22 11.83 -18.18
CA TYR A 282 -15.20 11.74 -17.12
C TYR A 282 -13.91 11.04 -17.59
N GLY A 283 -13.88 10.59 -18.84
CA GLY A 283 -12.75 9.88 -19.43
C GLY A 283 -12.60 8.44 -18.94
N ARG A 284 -13.66 7.80 -18.44
CA ARG A 284 -13.66 6.39 -18.04
C ARG A 284 -14.02 5.51 -19.23
N LEU A 285 -13.33 4.39 -19.43
CA LEU A 285 -13.66 3.42 -20.48
C LEU A 285 -15.05 2.83 -20.21
N THR A 286 -16.02 3.01 -21.10
CA THR A 286 -17.38 2.48 -20.95
C THR A 286 -17.69 1.31 -21.88
N GLU A 287 -17.00 1.23 -23.02
CA GLU A 287 -17.21 0.17 -24.01
C GLU A 287 -15.88 -0.28 -24.61
N LYS A 288 -15.69 -1.60 -24.73
CA LYS A 288 -14.60 -2.22 -25.50
C LYS A 288 -15.18 -3.30 -26.40
N THR A 289 -14.98 -3.18 -27.71
CA THR A 289 -15.62 -4.04 -28.72
C THR A 289 -14.59 -4.69 -29.62
N ASP A 290 -14.74 -5.99 -29.90
CA ASP A 290 -13.84 -6.73 -30.81
C ASP A 290 -13.74 -6.03 -32.18
N ARG A 291 -12.51 -5.81 -32.66
CA ARG A 291 -12.24 -5.25 -33.99
C ARG A 291 -12.21 -6.36 -35.03
N ILE A 292 -13.16 -6.33 -35.96
CA ILE A 292 -13.22 -7.29 -37.08
C ILE A 292 -12.56 -6.68 -38.33
N PRO A 293 -11.51 -7.30 -38.90
CA PRO A 293 -10.86 -6.79 -40.11
C PRO A 293 -11.82 -6.67 -41.30
N ALA A 294 -11.65 -5.62 -42.12
CA ALA A 294 -12.46 -5.41 -43.31
C ALA A 294 -12.28 -6.56 -44.33
N GLY A 295 -13.41 -7.07 -44.87
CA GLY A 295 -13.40 -8.15 -45.86
C GLY A 295 -13.48 -9.57 -45.28
N VAL A 296 -13.44 -9.73 -43.96
CA VAL A 296 -13.78 -10.99 -43.28
C VAL A 296 -15.30 -11.08 -43.14
N ILE A 297 -15.89 -12.25 -43.39
CA ILE A 297 -17.31 -12.48 -43.10
C ILE A 297 -17.51 -12.21 -41.60
N ARG A 298 -18.41 -11.30 -41.24
CA ARG A 298 -18.88 -11.17 -39.87
C ARG A 298 -19.45 -12.53 -39.49
N THR A 299 -18.73 -13.30 -38.68
CA THR A 299 -19.22 -14.57 -38.14
C THR A 299 -20.16 -14.37 -36.96
N ASP A 300 -20.71 -13.15 -36.80
CA ASP A 300 -21.55 -12.69 -35.68
C ASP A 300 -20.92 -12.86 -34.27
N ASP A 301 -19.72 -13.44 -34.14
CA ASP A 301 -19.02 -13.73 -32.88
C ASP A 301 -18.49 -12.50 -32.10
N GLU A 302 -18.79 -11.28 -32.55
CA GLU A 302 -18.35 -10.00 -31.95
C GLU A 302 -18.79 -9.90 -30.49
N ARG A 303 -17.85 -9.58 -29.60
CA ARG A 303 -18.12 -9.35 -28.18
C ARG A 303 -18.00 -7.88 -27.87
N THR A 304 -18.94 -7.41 -27.05
CA THR A 304 -18.93 -6.06 -26.51
C THR A 304 -18.84 -6.14 -24.99
N HIS A 305 -17.87 -5.43 -24.44
CA HIS A 305 -17.65 -5.28 -23.02
C HIS A 305 -18.21 -3.93 -22.58
N HIS A 306 -19.00 -3.92 -21.51
CA HIS A 306 -19.54 -2.70 -20.91
C HIS A 306 -19.04 -2.54 -19.48
N TYR A 307 -18.68 -1.32 -19.13
CA TYR A 307 -18.10 -0.94 -17.83
C TYR A 307 -18.93 0.18 -17.23
N HIS A 308 -19.36 0.01 -15.98
CA HIS A 308 -20.22 0.94 -15.28
C HIS A 308 -19.61 1.32 -13.94
N TYR A 309 -19.67 2.61 -13.63
CA TYR A 309 -18.96 3.22 -12.51
C TYR A 309 -19.92 3.93 -11.56
N ASP A 310 -19.53 4.00 -10.28
CA ASP A 310 -20.22 4.84 -9.31
C ASP A 310 -19.80 6.32 -9.40
N SER A 311 -20.35 7.14 -8.51
CA SER A 311 -20.07 8.57 -8.40
C SER A 311 -18.64 8.88 -7.90
N GLN A 312 -17.88 7.87 -7.48
CA GLN A 312 -16.46 7.98 -7.12
C GLN A 312 -15.55 7.43 -8.23
N HIS A 313 -16.11 7.15 -9.40
CA HIS A 313 -15.40 6.61 -10.55
C HIS A 313 -14.82 5.19 -10.33
N ARG A 314 -15.36 4.41 -9.39
CA ARG A 314 -14.98 3.00 -9.17
C ARG A 314 -15.85 2.09 -10.03
N LEU A 315 -15.26 1.05 -10.63
CA LEU A 315 -15.98 0.09 -11.47
C LEU A 315 -16.90 -0.78 -10.61
N VAL A 316 -18.21 -0.58 -10.68
CA VAL A 316 -19.19 -1.33 -9.86
C VAL A 316 -19.89 -2.45 -10.61
N PHE A 317 -19.99 -2.36 -11.93
CA PHE A 317 -20.61 -3.38 -12.76
C PHE A 317 -19.90 -3.55 -14.11
N TYR A 318 -19.74 -4.80 -14.52
CA TYR A 318 -19.20 -5.17 -15.82
C TYR A 318 -20.05 -6.26 -16.46
N THR A 319 -20.24 -6.19 -17.78
CA THR A 319 -20.87 -7.25 -18.56
C THR A 319 -20.18 -7.44 -19.90
N ARG A 320 -20.13 -8.67 -20.38
CA ARG A 320 -19.69 -9.00 -21.74
C ARG A 320 -20.82 -9.66 -22.50
N ILE A 321 -21.24 -9.04 -23.59
CA ILE A 321 -22.37 -9.44 -24.41
C ILE A 321 -21.88 -10.01 -25.73
N GLN A 322 -22.56 -11.04 -26.23
CA GLN A 322 -22.40 -11.59 -27.57
C GLN A 322 -23.79 -11.89 -28.13
N HIS A 323 -24.09 -11.46 -29.36
CA HIS A 323 -25.42 -11.60 -29.98
C HIS A 323 -26.58 -11.01 -29.15
N GLY A 324 -26.36 -9.92 -28.42
CA GLY A 324 -27.36 -9.32 -27.53
C GLY A 324 -27.60 -10.08 -26.22
N GLU A 325 -26.89 -11.18 -25.98
CA GLU A 325 -27.00 -12.01 -24.77
C GLU A 325 -25.76 -11.89 -23.87
N PRO A 326 -25.93 -11.74 -22.54
CA PRO A 326 -24.80 -11.66 -21.62
C PRO A 326 -24.10 -13.01 -21.46
N LEU A 327 -22.78 -13.02 -21.64
CA LEU A 327 -21.91 -14.18 -21.40
C LEU A 327 -21.40 -14.23 -19.96
N VAL A 328 -21.15 -13.06 -19.38
CA VAL A 328 -20.69 -12.90 -18.00
C VAL A 328 -21.12 -11.54 -17.48
N GLU A 329 -21.49 -11.50 -16.22
CA GLU A 329 -21.75 -10.27 -15.47
C GLU A 329 -20.95 -10.30 -14.18
N SER A 330 -20.42 -9.15 -13.74
CA SER A 330 -19.80 -9.02 -12.44
C SER A 330 -20.20 -7.73 -11.74
N ARG A 331 -20.28 -7.80 -10.41
CA ARG A 331 -20.52 -6.66 -9.52
C ARG A 331 -19.46 -6.60 -8.44
N TYR A 332 -19.04 -5.39 -8.09
CA TYR A 332 -17.96 -5.13 -7.15
C TYR A 332 -18.45 -4.29 -5.98
N LEU A 333 -17.99 -4.62 -4.77
CA LEU A 333 -18.25 -3.89 -3.53
C LEU A 333 -16.96 -3.23 -3.08
N TYR A 334 -17.05 -2.01 -2.59
CA TYR A 334 -15.93 -1.22 -2.09
C TYR A 334 -16.21 -0.75 -0.67
N ASP A 335 -15.18 -0.68 0.15
CA ASP A 335 -15.25 0.08 1.40
C ASP A 335 -15.17 1.59 1.15
N PRO A 336 -15.41 2.42 2.17
CA PRO A 336 -15.33 3.88 2.08
C PRO A 336 -13.96 4.43 1.67
N LEU A 337 -12.89 3.64 1.81
CA LEU A 337 -11.55 4.01 1.35
C LEU A 337 -11.33 3.69 -0.14
N GLY A 338 -12.32 3.10 -0.81
CA GLY A 338 -12.24 2.68 -2.21
C GLY A 338 -11.56 1.34 -2.43
N ARG A 339 -11.34 0.55 -1.37
CA ARG A 339 -10.74 -0.79 -1.49
C ARG A 339 -11.83 -1.81 -1.76
N ARG A 340 -11.64 -2.66 -2.77
CA ARG A 340 -12.60 -3.71 -3.12
C ARG A 340 -12.74 -4.72 -1.98
N THR A 341 -13.92 -4.85 -1.39
CA THR A 341 -14.24 -5.80 -0.32
C THR A 341 -14.97 -7.04 -0.81
N GLY A 342 -15.68 -6.94 -1.93
CA GLY A 342 -16.46 -8.05 -2.47
C GLY A 342 -16.55 -8.06 -4.00
N LYS A 343 -16.72 -9.26 -4.56
CA LYS A 343 -16.97 -9.50 -5.98
C LYS A 343 -18.00 -10.60 -6.16
N ARG A 344 -18.93 -10.40 -7.09
CA ARG A 344 -19.94 -11.38 -7.49
C ARG A 344 -19.88 -11.56 -9.00
N VAL A 345 -19.79 -12.80 -9.48
CA VAL A 345 -19.70 -13.11 -10.91
C VAL A 345 -20.75 -14.13 -11.32
N TRP A 346 -21.53 -13.79 -12.34
CA TRP A 346 -22.49 -14.69 -12.99
C TRP A 346 -21.94 -15.10 -14.35
N ARG A 347 -21.92 -16.39 -14.64
CA ARG A 347 -21.38 -16.91 -15.91
C ARG A 347 -22.46 -17.65 -16.68
N ARG A 348 -22.46 -17.48 -18.00
CA ARG A 348 -23.38 -18.21 -18.88
C ARG A 348 -23.01 -19.69 -18.91
N GLY A 349 -23.97 -20.54 -18.60
CA GLY A 349 -23.84 -21.99 -18.60
C GLY A 349 -25.16 -22.66 -18.97
N ARG A 350 -25.13 -23.99 -19.12
CA ARG A 350 -26.38 -24.76 -19.25
C ARG A 350 -27.05 -24.86 -17.89
N ASP A 351 -28.32 -24.47 -17.82
CA ASP A 351 -29.14 -24.70 -16.64
C ASP A 351 -29.66 -26.15 -16.59
N LEU A 352 -30.41 -26.48 -15.53
CA LEU A 352 -30.99 -27.82 -15.32
C LEU A 352 -31.99 -28.24 -16.42
N THR A 353 -32.46 -27.31 -17.24
CA THR A 353 -33.36 -27.56 -18.38
C THR A 353 -32.61 -27.63 -19.72
N GLY A 354 -31.30 -27.41 -19.71
CA GLY A 354 -30.44 -27.39 -20.89
C GLY A 354 -30.37 -26.03 -21.61
N TRP A 355 -31.08 -25.01 -21.13
CA TRP A 355 -31.06 -23.66 -21.70
C TRP A 355 -29.79 -22.90 -21.30
N MET A 356 -29.25 -22.08 -22.21
CA MET A 356 -28.08 -21.26 -21.95
C MET A 356 -28.46 -19.91 -21.34
N SER A 357 -28.25 -19.76 -20.03
CA SER A 357 -28.51 -18.53 -19.28
C SER A 357 -27.38 -18.25 -18.30
N LEU A 358 -27.33 -17.04 -17.73
CA LEU A 358 -26.46 -16.74 -16.60
C LEU A 358 -26.80 -17.66 -15.42
N SER A 359 -25.78 -18.05 -14.65
CA SER A 359 -25.95 -18.86 -13.45
C SER A 359 -27.00 -18.25 -12.51
N ARG A 360 -27.82 -19.07 -11.84
CA ARG A 360 -28.84 -18.54 -10.90
C ARG A 360 -28.22 -17.91 -9.66
N LYS A 361 -27.06 -18.42 -9.23
CA LYS A 361 -26.28 -17.90 -8.10
C LYS A 361 -24.92 -17.39 -8.62
N PRO A 362 -24.41 -16.28 -8.08
CA PRO A 362 -23.07 -15.81 -8.41
C PRO A 362 -21.99 -16.65 -7.71
N GLU A 363 -20.82 -16.70 -8.33
CA GLU A 363 -19.55 -16.95 -7.65
C GLU A 363 -19.25 -15.72 -6.78
N VAL A 364 -19.04 -15.90 -5.47
CA VAL A 364 -18.75 -14.81 -4.53
C VAL A 364 -17.30 -14.88 -4.07
N THR A 365 -16.61 -13.76 -4.08
CA THR A 365 -15.25 -13.61 -3.53
C THR A 365 -15.21 -12.40 -2.62
N TRP A 366 -14.66 -12.58 -1.41
CA TRP A 366 -14.44 -11.52 -0.44
C TRP A 366 -12.96 -11.17 -0.30
N TYR A 367 -12.68 -9.93 0.05
CA TYR A 367 -11.35 -9.33 0.01
C TYR A 367 -11.08 -8.54 1.30
N GLY A 368 -10.08 -8.99 2.06
CA GLY A 368 -9.64 -8.34 3.31
C GLY A 368 -8.33 -7.59 3.14
N TRP A 369 -8.25 -6.43 3.79
CA TRP A 369 -7.15 -5.48 3.66
C TRP A 369 -6.44 -5.24 4.99
N ASP A 370 -5.15 -4.92 4.92
CA ASP A 370 -4.35 -4.34 6.01
C ASP A 370 -3.71 -3.06 5.48
N GLY A 371 -4.28 -1.91 5.85
CA GLY A 371 -3.99 -0.64 5.18
C GLY A 371 -4.24 -0.73 3.66
N ASP A 372 -3.19 -0.60 2.86
CA ASP A 372 -3.29 -0.60 1.39
C ASP A 372 -3.05 -1.97 0.75
N ARG A 373 -2.78 -3.01 1.55
CA ARG A 373 -2.42 -4.34 1.06
C ARG A 373 -3.62 -5.27 1.11
N LEU A 374 -3.87 -5.96 0.01
CA LEU A 374 -4.89 -7.02 -0.06
C LEU A 374 -4.34 -8.28 0.61
N THR A 375 -4.61 -8.48 1.89
CA THR A 375 -4.05 -9.58 2.68
C THR A 375 -4.89 -10.84 2.63
N THR A 376 -6.17 -10.75 2.28
CA THR A 376 -7.09 -11.89 2.32
C THR A 376 -7.94 -11.97 1.05
N VAL A 377 -8.05 -13.17 0.49
CA VAL A 377 -9.04 -13.53 -0.54
C VAL A 377 -9.80 -14.76 -0.08
N GLN A 378 -11.12 -14.68 0.01
CA GLN A 378 -11.96 -15.79 0.44
C GLN A 378 -13.03 -16.11 -0.60
N THR A 379 -13.13 -17.38 -0.97
CA THR A 379 -14.23 -17.96 -1.75
C THR A 379 -15.15 -18.78 -0.83
N ASP A 380 -16.12 -19.46 -1.41
CA ASP A 380 -16.95 -20.46 -0.74
C ASP A 380 -16.15 -21.66 -0.20
N THR A 381 -15.05 -21.99 -0.85
CA THR A 381 -14.27 -23.20 -0.62
C THR A 381 -12.96 -22.94 0.12
N THR A 382 -12.31 -21.80 -0.12
CA THR A 382 -10.97 -21.54 0.40
C THR A 382 -10.80 -20.12 0.93
N ARG A 383 -9.89 -19.97 1.88
CA ARG A 383 -9.38 -18.68 2.35
C ARG A 383 -7.88 -18.64 2.12
N ILE A 384 -7.43 -17.69 1.30
CA ILE A 384 -6.03 -17.45 0.98
C ILE A 384 -5.63 -16.16 1.67
N GLN A 385 -4.61 -16.24 2.51
CA GLN A 385 -4.01 -15.10 3.19
C GLN A 385 -2.57 -14.91 2.72
N THR A 386 -2.21 -13.67 2.43
CA THR A 386 -0.91 -13.29 1.85
C THR A 386 -0.15 -12.41 2.83
N VAL A 387 1.06 -12.83 3.19
CA VAL A 387 2.00 -11.99 3.91
C VAL A 387 2.91 -11.31 2.90
N TYR A 388 2.97 -9.98 2.96
CA TYR A 388 3.85 -9.15 2.12
C TYR A 388 5.16 -8.86 2.82
N GLU A 389 6.22 -8.57 2.06
CA GLU A 389 7.43 -8.03 2.66
C GLU A 389 7.14 -6.67 3.34
N PRO A 390 7.76 -6.37 4.50
CA PRO A 390 7.53 -5.11 5.20
C PRO A 390 7.86 -3.89 4.34
N GLY A 391 6.96 -2.90 4.32
CA GLY A 391 7.11 -1.67 3.52
C GLY A 391 6.94 -1.82 2.00
N SER A 392 6.70 -3.01 1.44
CA SER A 392 6.53 -3.22 -0.01
C SER A 392 5.14 -3.76 -0.40
N PHE A 393 4.94 -3.98 -1.70
CA PHE A 393 3.80 -4.71 -2.28
C PHE A 393 4.23 -6.05 -2.90
N ALA A 394 5.46 -6.49 -2.63
CA ALA A 394 5.95 -7.80 -3.03
C ALA A 394 5.36 -8.87 -2.08
N PRO A 395 4.56 -9.81 -2.59
CA PRO A 395 4.04 -10.90 -1.77
C PRO A 395 5.19 -11.84 -1.38
N LEU A 396 5.19 -12.33 -0.14
CA LEU A 396 6.24 -13.21 0.40
C LEU A 396 5.71 -14.62 0.65
N ILE A 397 4.65 -14.75 1.45
CA ILE A 397 4.07 -16.05 1.82
C ILE A 397 2.59 -16.11 1.43
N ARG A 398 2.21 -17.21 0.78
CA ARG A 398 0.83 -17.61 0.51
C ARG A 398 0.42 -18.67 1.53
N ILE A 399 -0.68 -18.45 2.24
CA ILE A 399 -1.24 -19.41 3.19
C ILE A 399 -2.67 -19.70 2.76
N GLU A 400 -2.93 -20.94 2.34
CA GLU A 400 -4.27 -21.38 1.95
C GLU A 400 -4.84 -22.30 3.03
N THR A 401 -6.06 -22.00 3.46
CA THR A 401 -6.84 -22.81 4.39
C THR A 401 -8.17 -23.17 3.72
N ASP A 402 -8.52 -24.45 3.71
CA ASP A 402 -9.85 -24.90 3.29
C ASP A 402 -10.90 -24.40 4.29
N ASN A 403 -12.06 -23.95 3.80
CA ASN A 403 -13.08 -23.38 4.68
C ASN A 403 -13.67 -24.40 5.66
N GLY A 404 -13.78 -25.68 5.27
CA GLY A 404 -14.19 -26.75 6.16
C GLY A 404 -13.14 -27.07 7.24
N GLU A 405 -11.84 -26.96 6.91
CA GLU A 405 -10.77 -27.04 7.93
C GLU A 405 -10.79 -25.84 8.88
N ARG A 406 -11.12 -24.65 8.37
CA ARG A 406 -11.27 -23.43 9.19
C ARG A 406 -12.47 -23.55 10.16
N GLU A 407 -13.58 -24.12 9.71
CA GLU A 407 -14.76 -24.35 10.54
C GLU A 407 -14.47 -25.27 11.73
N LYS A 408 -13.56 -26.24 11.60
CA LYS A 408 -13.12 -27.08 12.73
C LYS A 408 -12.38 -26.31 13.82
N ALA A 409 -11.82 -25.13 13.51
CA ALA A 409 -11.22 -24.26 14.51
C ALA A 409 -12.24 -23.39 15.24
N GLN A 410 -13.49 -23.30 14.77
CA GLN A 410 -14.56 -22.71 15.56
C GLN A 410 -14.85 -23.62 16.75
N ARG A 411 -14.65 -23.06 17.94
CA ARG A 411 -14.91 -23.72 19.22
C ARG A 411 -16.05 -23.02 19.91
N ARG A 412 -16.82 -23.79 20.67
CA ARG A 412 -17.78 -23.21 21.62
C ARG A 412 -16.98 -22.65 22.79
N SER A 413 -17.35 -21.45 23.24
CA SER A 413 -16.92 -20.92 24.53
C SER A 413 -17.32 -21.88 25.65
N LEU A 414 -16.63 -21.81 26.77
CA LEU A 414 -16.95 -22.53 27.99
C LEU A 414 -18.41 -22.25 28.41
N ALA A 415 -18.87 -21.00 28.24
CA ALA A 415 -20.26 -20.62 28.49
C ALA A 415 -21.23 -21.37 27.57
N GLU A 416 -21.03 -21.33 26.25
CA GLU A 416 -21.91 -22.00 25.28
C GLU A 416 -21.96 -23.52 25.49
N LYS A 417 -20.80 -24.13 25.76
CA LYS A 417 -20.74 -25.57 26.02
C LYS A 417 -21.53 -25.94 27.28
N LEU A 418 -21.34 -25.20 28.37
CA LEU A 418 -22.07 -25.44 29.62
C LEU A 418 -23.58 -25.14 29.48
N GLN A 419 -23.97 -24.14 28.69
CA GLN A 419 -25.38 -23.86 28.37
C GLN A 419 -26.05 -25.02 27.63
N GLN A 420 -25.33 -25.66 26.71
CA GLN A 420 -25.83 -26.77 25.92
C GLN A 420 -25.87 -28.09 26.71
N GLU A 421 -24.87 -28.33 27.55
CA GLU A 421 -24.77 -29.54 28.38
C GLU A 421 -25.61 -29.46 29.67
N GLY A 422 -26.01 -28.26 30.09
CA GLY A 422 -26.69 -28.00 31.36
C GLY A 422 -28.17 -28.42 31.45
N SER A 423 -28.73 -29.06 30.42
CA SER A 423 -30.12 -29.55 30.43
C SER A 423 -30.20 -31.05 30.29
N GLU A 424 -30.72 -31.73 31.32
CA GLU A 424 -31.06 -33.16 31.28
C GLU A 424 -32.08 -33.50 30.17
N ASP A 425 -32.88 -32.52 29.73
CA ASP A 425 -33.93 -32.68 28.71
C ASP A 425 -33.54 -32.24 27.28
N GLY A 426 -32.26 -31.90 27.04
CA GLY A 426 -31.79 -31.46 25.72
C GLY A 426 -32.23 -30.05 25.26
N HIS A 427 -32.86 -29.25 26.12
CA HIS A 427 -33.20 -27.85 25.87
C HIS A 427 -32.15 -26.93 26.52
N GLY A 428 -31.29 -26.28 25.73
CA GLY A 428 -30.19 -25.45 26.26
C GLY A 428 -30.64 -24.42 27.32
N VAL A 429 -29.83 -24.26 28.36
CA VAL A 429 -30.03 -23.25 29.42
C VAL A 429 -29.46 -21.92 28.94
N VAL A 430 -30.14 -20.81 29.16
CA VAL A 430 -29.62 -19.47 28.84
C VAL A 430 -29.00 -18.87 30.09
N PHE A 431 -27.70 -18.55 30.06
CA PHE A 431 -27.04 -17.90 31.19
C PHE A 431 -27.25 -16.38 31.17
N PRO A 432 -27.32 -15.72 32.34
CA PRO A 432 -27.25 -14.27 32.43
C PRO A 432 -25.93 -13.74 31.85
N ALA A 433 -25.96 -12.55 31.22
CA ALA A 433 -24.78 -11.95 30.56
C ALA A 433 -23.56 -11.82 31.47
N GLU A 434 -23.76 -11.51 32.76
CA GLU A 434 -22.67 -11.43 33.75
C GLU A 434 -21.98 -12.79 33.97
N LEU A 435 -22.74 -13.89 33.95
CA LEU A 435 -22.17 -15.23 34.09
C LEU A 435 -21.39 -15.63 32.84
N VAL A 436 -21.90 -15.28 31.65
CA VAL A 436 -21.19 -15.48 30.38
C VAL A 436 -19.84 -14.75 30.43
N ARG A 437 -19.82 -13.45 30.78
CA ARG A 437 -18.57 -12.68 30.95
C ARG A 437 -17.58 -13.28 31.95
N LEU A 438 -18.08 -13.85 33.05
CA LEU A 438 -17.23 -14.52 34.05
C LEU A 438 -16.64 -15.81 33.50
N LEU A 439 -17.43 -16.62 32.79
CA LEU A 439 -16.97 -17.86 32.17
C LEU A 439 -15.99 -17.60 31.02
N ASP A 440 -16.21 -16.57 30.21
CA ASP A 440 -15.29 -16.15 29.15
C ASP A 440 -13.93 -15.73 29.73
N ARG A 441 -13.95 -14.89 30.77
CA ARG A 441 -12.73 -14.49 31.50
C ARG A 441 -12.01 -15.69 32.11
N LEU A 442 -12.76 -16.60 32.74
CA LEU A 442 -12.20 -17.81 33.33
C LEU A 442 -11.58 -18.72 32.26
N GLU A 443 -12.22 -18.87 31.10
CA GLU A 443 -11.66 -19.62 29.98
C GLU A 443 -10.33 -19.03 29.50
N GLU A 444 -10.25 -17.71 29.33
CA GLU A 444 -9.01 -17.01 28.97
C GLU A 444 -7.90 -17.27 30.00
N GLU A 445 -8.24 -17.13 31.27
CA GLU A 445 -7.33 -17.38 32.40
C GLU A 445 -6.82 -18.83 32.45
N ILE A 446 -7.70 -19.81 32.20
CA ILE A 446 -7.35 -21.23 32.12
C ILE A 446 -6.40 -21.48 30.94
N ARG A 447 -6.71 -20.92 29.77
CA ARG A 447 -5.89 -21.09 28.55
C ARG A 447 -4.52 -20.43 28.70
N ALA A 448 -4.44 -19.33 29.42
CA ALA A 448 -3.17 -18.66 29.73
C ALA A 448 -2.36 -19.36 30.84
N ASP A 449 -2.89 -20.43 31.45
CA ASP A 449 -2.34 -21.10 32.63
C ASP A 449 -2.10 -20.11 33.80
N ARG A 450 -3.00 -19.14 33.95
CA ARG A 450 -2.87 -17.99 34.89
C ARG A 450 -4.20 -17.65 35.56
N VAL A 451 -4.87 -18.65 36.14
CA VAL A 451 -6.14 -18.44 36.84
C VAL A 451 -5.99 -17.58 38.09
N SER A 452 -6.72 -16.47 38.11
CA SER A 452 -6.65 -15.44 39.15
C SER A 452 -7.16 -15.95 40.51
N SER A 453 -6.75 -15.29 41.59
CA SER A 453 -7.24 -15.61 42.93
C SER A 453 -8.74 -15.38 43.08
N GLU A 454 -9.28 -14.37 42.37
CA GLU A 454 -10.71 -14.07 42.30
C GLU A 454 -11.48 -15.23 41.66
N SER A 455 -11.07 -15.65 40.47
CA SER A 455 -11.67 -16.79 39.76
C SER A 455 -11.58 -18.10 40.57
N ARG A 456 -10.45 -18.34 41.25
CA ARG A 456 -10.29 -19.51 42.14
C ARG A 456 -11.25 -19.47 43.34
N ALA A 457 -11.43 -18.30 43.95
CA ALA A 457 -12.35 -18.13 45.07
C ALA A 457 -13.81 -18.30 44.64
N TRP A 458 -14.18 -17.75 43.48
CA TRP A 458 -15.50 -17.92 42.88
C TRP A 458 -15.79 -19.40 42.57
N LEU A 459 -14.86 -20.09 41.91
CA LEU A 459 -14.98 -21.53 41.65
C LEU A 459 -15.16 -22.34 42.94
N ALA A 460 -14.40 -22.02 43.99
CA ALA A 460 -14.52 -22.67 45.29
C ALA A 460 -15.89 -22.45 45.94
N GLN A 461 -16.48 -21.24 45.83
CA GLN A 461 -17.85 -20.96 46.27
C GLN A 461 -18.89 -21.79 45.51
N CYS A 462 -18.65 -22.02 44.22
CA CYS A 462 -19.48 -22.89 43.38
C CYS A 462 -19.21 -24.40 43.60
N GLY A 463 -18.23 -24.77 44.43
CA GLY A 463 -17.84 -26.18 44.64
C GLY A 463 -17.10 -26.82 43.46
N LEU A 464 -16.48 -26.02 42.60
CA LEU A 464 -15.76 -26.46 41.40
C LEU A 464 -14.25 -26.21 41.53
N THR A 465 -13.44 -26.96 40.78
CA THR A 465 -11.99 -26.75 40.67
C THR A 465 -11.58 -26.27 39.28
N VAL A 466 -10.43 -25.62 39.18
CA VAL A 466 -9.85 -25.19 37.89
C VAL A 466 -9.69 -26.37 36.94
N GLU A 467 -9.24 -27.52 37.44
CA GLU A 467 -9.03 -28.73 36.63
C GLU A 467 -10.34 -29.30 36.09
N GLN A 468 -11.46 -29.15 36.82
CA GLN A 468 -12.78 -29.57 36.33
C GLN A 468 -13.25 -28.68 35.18
N LEU A 469 -13.10 -27.36 35.30
CA LEU A 469 -13.47 -26.43 34.23
C LEU A 469 -12.51 -26.53 33.04
N ALA A 470 -11.22 -26.73 33.28
CA ALA A 470 -10.23 -26.91 32.23
C ALA A 470 -10.52 -28.14 31.33
N ARG A 471 -11.13 -29.20 31.88
CA ARG A 471 -11.62 -30.34 31.07
C ARG A 471 -12.84 -30.00 30.22
N GLN A 472 -13.57 -28.95 30.58
CA GLN A 472 -14.71 -28.47 29.80
C GLN A 472 -14.29 -27.53 28.67
N VAL A 473 -13.19 -26.81 28.84
CA VAL A 473 -12.62 -25.97 27.79
C VAL A 473 -12.26 -26.82 26.56
N GLU A 474 -12.87 -26.51 25.41
CA GLU A 474 -12.58 -27.22 24.16
C GLU A 474 -11.10 -26.97 23.75
N PRO A 475 -10.36 -28.01 23.33
CA PRO A 475 -8.97 -27.86 22.93
C PRO A 475 -8.86 -26.96 21.69
N GLU A 476 -7.73 -26.28 21.57
CA GLU A 476 -7.45 -25.48 20.38
C GLU A 476 -7.07 -26.38 19.20
N TYR A 477 -7.85 -26.32 18.13
CA TYR A 477 -7.53 -26.99 16.87
C TYR A 477 -6.75 -26.04 15.96
N THR A 478 -5.61 -26.49 15.45
CA THR A 478 -4.86 -25.74 14.42
C THR A 478 -5.26 -26.26 13.04
N PRO A 479 -5.94 -25.44 12.20
CA PRO A 479 -6.31 -25.83 10.85
C PRO A 479 -5.10 -26.28 10.04
N ALA A 480 -5.30 -27.32 9.22
CA ALA A 480 -4.32 -27.70 8.20
C ALA A 480 -4.22 -26.58 7.15
N ARG A 481 -3.00 -26.23 6.75
CA ARG A 481 -2.71 -25.12 5.84
C ARG A 481 -1.71 -25.55 4.78
N LYS A 482 -1.87 -25.02 3.57
CA LYS A 482 -0.86 -25.12 2.50
C LYS A 482 -0.08 -23.81 2.45
N VAL A 483 1.22 -23.89 2.73
CA VAL A 483 2.13 -22.74 2.74
C VAL A 483 3.02 -22.76 1.51
N HIS A 484 3.13 -21.63 0.83
CA HIS A 484 4.06 -21.45 -0.29
C HIS A 484 4.79 -20.12 -0.16
N LEU A 485 6.06 -20.11 -0.56
CA LEU A 485 6.83 -18.89 -0.80
C LEU A 485 6.56 -18.37 -2.21
N TYR A 486 6.33 -17.06 -2.31
CA TYR A 486 6.37 -16.35 -3.58
C TYR A 486 7.82 -16.10 -3.99
N HIS A 487 8.25 -16.74 -5.09
CA HIS A 487 9.46 -16.33 -5.79
C HIS A 487 9.09 -15.26 -6.81
N CYS A 488 9.56 -14.03 -6.59
CA CYS A 488 9.27 -12.88 -7.43
C CYS A 488 10.49 -12.42 -8.25
N ASP A 489 10.25 -11.66 -9.31
CA ASP A 489 11.29 -10.90 -10.00
C ASP A 489 11.76 -9.68 -9.17
N HIS A 490 12.69 -8.89 -9.73
CA HIS A 490 13.26 -7.71 -9.08
C HIS A 490 12.24 -6.59 -8.80
N ARG A 491 11.06 -6.62 -9.42
CA ARG A 491 9.96 -5.66 -9.20
C ARG A 491 9.01 -6.14 -8.11
N GLY A 492 8.98 -7.44 -7.82
CA GLY A 492 7.99 -8.08 -6.95
C GLY A 492 6.84 -8.76 -7.70
N LEU A 493 6.97 -9.00 -9.01
CA LEU A 493 6.02 -9.81 -9.79
C LEU A 493 6.24 -11.30 -9.51
N PRO A 494 5.21 -12.06 -9.07
CA PRO A 494 5.32 -13.50 -8.84
C PRO A 494 5.68 -14.29 -10.11
N LEU A 495 6.78 -15.03 -10.06
CA LEU A 495 7.23 -15.94 -11.10
C LEU A 495 6.95 -17.40 -10.77
N ALA A 496 6.99 -17.75 -9.47
CA ALA A 496 6.68 -19.10 -8.99
C ALA A 496 6.14 -19.11 -7.56
N LEU A 497 5.40 -20.17 -7.24
CA LEU A 497 5.07 -20.56 -5.86
C LEU A 497 5.89 -21.79 -5.49
N ILE A 498 6.67 -21.69 -4.43
CA ILE A 498 7.55 -22.75 -3.94
C ILE A 498 6.96 -23.36 -2.67
N SER A 499 6.79 -24.69 -2.63
CA SER A 499 6.32 -25.39 -1.43
C SER A 499 7.41 -25.46 -0.36
N GLU A 500 7.04 -25.83 0.87
CA GLU A 500 8.00 -26.00 1.98
C GLU A 500 9.09 -27.05 1.68
N ASP A 501 8.84 -27.98 0.76
CA ASP A 501 9.82 -28.97 0.30
C ASP A 501 10.73 -28.46 -0.83
N GLY A 502 10.62 -27.18 -1.22
CA GLY A 502 11.41 -26.57 -2.30
C GLY A 502 10.90 -26.84 -3.72
N ASN A 503 9.74 -27.49 -3.86
CA ASN A 503 9.16 -27.81 -5.18
C ASN A 503 8.40 -26.62 -5.78
N THR A 504 8.50 -26.43 -7.10
CA THR A 504 7.63 -25.47 -7.81
C THR A 504 6.22 -26.03 -7.91
N ALA A 505 5.26 -25.39 -7.24
CA ALA A 505 3.85 -25.77 -7.27
C ALA A 505 3.04 -25.01 -8.34
N TRP A 506 3.53 -23.84 -8.75
CA TRP A 506 2.98 -23.00 -9.80
C TRP A 506 4.10 -22.13 -10.38
N SER A 507 4.08 -21.86 -11.69
CA SER A 507 4.95 -20.86 -12.32
C SER A 507 4.24 -20.08 -13.42
N GLY A 508 4.71 -18.85 -13.68
CA GLY A 508 4.17 -17.98 -14.71
C GLY A 508 5.28 -17.23 -15.46
N GLU A 509 5.07 -17.05 -16.76
CA GLU A 509 5.92 -16.21 -17.60
C GLU A 509 5.13 -14.99 -18.06
N TYR A 510 5.77 -13.82 -18.03
CA TYR A 510 5.12 -12.54 -18.28
C TYR A 510 5.94 -11.67 -19.24
N ASP A 511 5.26 -10.76 -19.93
CA ASP A 511 5.92 -9.63 -20.57
C ASP A 511 6.23 -8.50 -19.58
N GLU A 512 6.86 -7.44 -20.07
CA GLU A 512 7.29 -6.31 -19.27
C GLU A 512 6.12 -5.53 -18.66
N TRP A 513 4.94 -5.62 -19.27
CA TRP A 513 3.71 -4.93 -18.91
C TRP A 513 2.76 -5.78 -18.07
N GLY A 514 3.17 -7.00 -17.72
CA GLY A 514 2.44 -7.91 -16.85
C GLY A 514 1.46 -8.84 -17.58
N ASN A 515 1.42 -8.87 -18.91
CA ASN A 515 0.64 -9.88 -19.63
C ASN A 515 1.22 -11.27 -19.36
N GLN A 516 0.38 -12.20 -18.91
CA GLN A 516 0.77 -13.59 -18.71
C GLN A 516 0.88 -14.29 -20.06
N LEU A 517 2.10 -14.66 -20.44
CA LEU A 517 2.41 -15.36 -21.69
C LEU A 517 2.23 -16.87 -21.56
N ASN A 518 2.61 -17.42 -20.40
CA ASN A 518 2.49 -18.84 -20.10
C ASN A 518 2.21 -19.08 -18.60
N GLU A 519 1.61 -20.23 -18.30
CA GLU A 519 1.33 -20.68 -16.93
C GLU A 519 1.52 -22.19 -16.81
N GLU A 520 2.28 -22.62 -15.80
CA GLU A 520 2.34 -24.02 -15.37
C GLU A 520 1.67 -24.14 -13.99
N ASN A 521 0.50 -24.77 -13.94
CA ASN A 521 -0.30 -24.90 -12.72
C ASN A 521 -0.86 -26.32 -12.52
N PRO A 522 0.01 -27.33 -12.27
CA PRO A 522 -0.39 -28.73 -12.14
C PRO A 522 -1.30 -29.00 -10.91
N HIS A 523 -1.29 -28.11 -9.93
CA HIS A 523 -2.05 -28.25 -8.68
C HIS A 523 -3.30 -27.36 -8.61
N HIS A 524 -3.66 -26.69 -9.72
CA HIS A 524 -4.81 -25.80 -9.81
C HIS A 524 -4.86 -24.72 -8.70
N LEU A 525 -3.70 -24.18 -8.33
CA LEU A 525 -3.59 -23.13 -7.33
C LEU A 525 -4.19 -21.83 -7.85
N HIS A 526 -4.97 -21.16 -7.00
CA HIS A 526 -5.43 -19.80 -7.28
C HIS A 526 -4.29 -18.80 -7.02
N GLN A 527 -3.78 -18.21 -8.11
CA GLN A 527 -2.74 -17.19 -8.12
C GLN A 527 -3.13 -16.00 -9.01
N PRO A 528 -3.83 -14.99 -8.47
CA PRO A 528 -4.31 -13.87 -9.26
C PRO A 528 -3.36 -12.66 -9.27
N TYR A 529 -2.28 -12.64 -8.49
CA TYR A 529 -1.40 -11.47 -8.42
C TYR A 529 -0.61 -11.26 -9.73
N ARG A 530 -0.37 -10.00 -10.05
CA ARG A 530 0.37 -9.55 -11.25
C ARG A 530 1.50 -8.61 -10.80
N LEU A 531 1.71 -7.48 -11.48
CA LEU A 531 2.66 -6.47 -11.00
C LEU A 531 2.26 -6.03 -9.57
N PRO A 532 3.19 -5.49 -8.76
CA PRO A 532 2.89 -5.14 -7.37
C PRO A 532 1.61 -4.31 -7.23
N GLY A 533 0.75 -4.69 -6.28
CA GLY A 533 -0.57 -4.07 -6.05
C GLY A 533 -1.72 -4.62 -6.91
N GLN A 534 -1.42 -5.41 -7.95
CA GLN A 534 -2.41 -5.81 -8.95
C GLN A 534 -2.98 -7.22 -8.73
N GLN A 535 -4.28 -7.38 -9.03
CA GLN A 535 -5.00 -8.65 -9.06
C GLN A 535 -5.76 -8.84 -10.38
N TYR A 536 -5.55 -9.97 -11.05
CA TYR A 536 -6.23 -10.33 -12.28
C TYR A 536 -7.70 -10.70 -12.05
N ASP A 537 -8.59 -10.01 -12.77
CA ASP A 537 -10.01 -10.34 -12.88
C ASP A 537 -10.29 -11.07 -14.19
N LYS A 538 -10.44 -12.39 -14.10
CA LYS A 538 -10.69 -13.26 -15.26
C LYS A 538 -11.92 -12.88 -16.08
N GLU A 539 -12.95 -12.34 -15.45
CA GLU A 539 -14.18 -11.96 -16.13
C GLU A 539 -14.01 -10.77 -17.08
N SER A 540 -13.20 -9.78 -16.70
CA SER A 540 -13.02 -8.52 -17.45
C SER A 540 -11.76 -8.53 -18.31
N GLY A 541 -10.76 -9.35 -17.96
CA GLY A 541 -9.43 -9.32 -18.55
C GLY A 541 -8.52 -8.27 -17.91
N LEU A 542 -9.05 -7.46 -16.98
CA LEU A 542 -8.34 -6.32 -16.39
C LEU A 542 -7.66 -6.70 -15.07
N TYR A 543 -6.68 -5.90 -14.66
CA TYR A 543 -6.00 -6.05 -13.39
C TYR A 543 -6.51 -4.96 -12.44
N TYR A 544 -7.23 -5.35 -11.39
CA TYR A 544 -7.61 -4.44 -10.32
C TYR A 544 -6.35 -3.99 -9.57
N ASN A 545 -6.16 -2.68 -9.42
CA ASN A 545 -5.00 -2.07 -8.78
C ASN A 545 -5.43 -0.93 -7.85
N ARG A 546 -5.94 -1.31 -6.66
CA ARG A 546 -6.44 -0.45 -5.59
C ARG A 546 -7.39 0.66 -6.07
N ASN A 547 -6.86 1.78 -6.56
CA ASN A 547 -7.63 2.93 -7.02
C ASN A 547 -8.11 2.84 -8.47
N ARG A 548 -7.51 1.97 -9.31
CA ARG A 548 -7.81 1.90 -10.75
C ARG A 548 -7.82 0.46 -11.27
N TYR A 549 -8.28 0.29 -12.51
CA TYR A 549 -8.16 -0.95 -13.27
C TYR A 549 -7.15 -0.75 -14.40
N TYR A 550 -6.18 -1.65 -14.48
CA TYR A 550 -5.09 -1.66 -15.45
C TYR A 550 -5.41 -2.63 -16.59
N ASP A 551 -5.22 -2.18 -17.82
CA ASP A 551 -5.26 -3.01 -19.03
C ASP A 551 -3.81 -3.29 -19.50
N PRO A 552 -3.30 -4.52 -19.32
CA PRO A 552 -1.93 -4.87 -19.71
C PRO A 552 -1.72 -4.88 -21.24
N LEU A 553 -2.77 -5.04 -22.05
CA LEU A 553 -2.68 -4.98 -23.51
C LEU A 553 -2.45 -3.55 -24.00
N GLN A 554 -3.00 -2.56 -23.29
CA GLN A 554 -2.72 -1.15 -23.55
C GLN A 554 -1.52 -0.61 -22.76
N GLY A 555 -1.10 -1.32 -21.70
CA GLY A 555 -0.04 -0.88 -20.81
C GLY A 555 -0.43 0.33 -19.96
N ARG A 556 -1.71 0.46 -19.61
CA ARG A 556 -2.22 1.67 -18.97
C ARG A 556 -3.52 1.43 -18.19
N TYR A 557 -3.96 2.42 -17.41
CA TYR A 557 -5.24 2.39 -16.71
C TYR A 557 -6.42 2.77 -17.60
N ILE A 558 -7.61 2.24 -17.28
CA ILE A 558 -8.84 2.49 -18.06
C ILE A 558 -9.64 3.71 -17.56
N THR A 559 -9.17 4.38 -16.51
CA THR A 559 -9.73 5.61 -15.96
C THR A 559 -8.61 6.61 -15.69
N GLN A 560 -8.96 7.89 -15.67
CA GLN A 560 -8.04 8.94 -15.25
C GLN A 560 -7.57 8.76 -13.81
N ASP A 561 -6.41 9.33 -13.51
CA ASP A 561 -5.81 9.33 -12.20
C ASP A 561 -6.69 10.07 -11.18
N PRO A 562 -7.10 9.43 -10.07
CA PRO A 562 -7.89 10.08 -9.02
C PRO A 562 -7.20 11.28 -8.36
N ILE A 563 -5.86 11.32 -8.35
CA ILE A 563 -5.10 12.50 -7.85
C ILE A 563 -4.85 13.55 -8.94
N GLY A 564 -5.44 13.37 -10.13
CA GLY A 564 -5.41 14.32 -11.24
C GLY A 564 -3.99 14.60 -11.72
N LEU A 565 -3.67 15.88 -11.92
CA LEU A 565 -2.37 16.31 -12.45
C LEU A 565 -1.19 16.04 -11.50
N GLU A 566 -1.43 15.72 -10.22
CA GLU A 566 -0.36 15.28 -9.31
C GLU A 566 0.21 13.91 -9.75
N GLY A 567 -0.60 13.06 -10.38
CA GLY A 567 -0.17 11.80 -11.00
C GLY A 567 0.58 11.97 -12.33
N GLY A 568 0.67 13.21 -12.83
CA GLY A 568 1.37 13.58 -14.07
C GLY A 568 0.44 13.99 -15.21
N TRP A 569 1.05 14.37 -16.34
CA TRP A 569 0.34 14.91 -17.51
C TRP A 569 -0.44 13.84 -18.31
N SER A 570 -0.07 12.57 -18.16
CA SER A 570 -0.74 11.43 -18.79
C SER A 570 -1.60 10.71 -17.75
N LEU A 571 -2.85 11.14 -17.63
CA LEU A 571 -3.76 10.73 -16.55
C LEU A 571 -4.10 9.23 -16.53
N TYR A 572 -3.74 8.47 -17.56
CA TYR A 572 -3.99 7.03 -17.63
C TYR A 572 -2.70 6.21 -17.51
N ALA A 573 -1.53 6.84 -17.40
CA ALA A 573 -0.25 6.16 -17.54
C ALA A 573 0.00 5.14 -16.41
N TYR A 574 0.51 3.97 -16.80
CA TYR A 574 1.38 3.14 -15.96
C TYR A 574 2.84 3.54 -16.24
N PRO A 575 3.85 3.15 -15.42
CA PRO A 575 5.24 3.52 -15.70
C PRO A 575 5.66 3.26 -17.14
N LEU A 576 6.14 4.31 -17.82
CA LEU A 576 6.63 4.23 -19.20
C LEU A 576 7.91 3.38 -19.34
N ASN A 577 8.54 3.09 -18.20
CA ASN A 577 9.54 2.05 -18.05
C ASN A 577 9.03 1.04 -16.99
N PRO A 578 8.20 0.05 -17.38
CA PRO A 578 7.64 -0.93 -16.44
C PRO A 578 8.66 -2.01 -16.03
N VAL A 579 9.87 -1.98 -16.61
CA VAL A 579 10.98 -2.86 -16.24
C VAL A 579 11.58 -2.39 -14.90
N ASN A 580 11.64 -1.09 -14.65
CA ASN A 580 12.15 -0.51 -13.41
C ASN A 580 11.06 0.10 -12.51
N GLY A 581 10.02 0.68 -13.12
CA GLY A 581 8.94 1.37 -12.43
C GLY A 581 7.76 0.45 -12.10
N ILE A 582 7.13 0.72 -10.96
CA ILE A 582 5.90 0.07 -10.51
C ILE A 582 4.92 1.13 -9.98
N ASP A 583 3.63 0.84 -10.01
CA ASP A 583 2.59 1.68 -9.38
C ASP A 583 1.65 0.80 -8.54
N PRO A 584 1.99 0.53 -7.27
CA PRO A 584 1.22 -0.40 -6.45
C PRO A 584 -0.11 0.13 -5.91
N LEU A 585 -0.35 1.44 -6.05
CA LEU A 585 -1.57 2.09 -5.57
C LEU A 585 -2.51 2.45 -6.72
N GLY A 586 -2.02 2.48 -7.96
CA GLY A 586 -2.79 2.97 -9.08
C GLY A 586 -3.02 4.47 -9.03
N LEU A 587 -2.03 5.29 -8.62
CA LEU A 587 -2.15 6.76 -8.51
C LEU A 587 -1.01 7.54 -9.17
N SER A 588 0.13 6.90 -9.44
CA SER A 588 1.19 7.52 -10.22
C SER A 588 2.28 6.50 -10.52
N PRO A 589 2.80 6.47 -11.76
CA PRO A 589 4.00 5.70 -12.11
C PRO A 589 5.27 6.06 -11.31
N ALA A 590 5.20 7.11 -10.49
CA ALA A 590 6.22 7.47 -9.52
C ALA A 590 5.61 8.29 -8.37
N ASP A 591 4.60 7.76 -7.65
CA ASP A 591 4.42 8.21 -6.27
C ASP A 591 5.67 7.73 -5.49
N VAL A 592 6.71 8.55 -5.36
CA VAL A 592 6.82 9.49 -4.23
C VAL A 592 7.05 8.79 -2.89
N ALA A 593 6.61 7.55 -2.64
CA ALA A 593 6.65 6.94 -1.33
C ALA A 593 8.02 6.44 -0.85
N LEU A 594 8.92 5.94 -1.69
CA LEU A 594 10.24 5.49 -1.19
C LEU A 594 11.24 6.63 -1.04
N ILE A 595 11.19 7.62 -1.95
CA ILE A 595 12.04 8.81 -1.89
C ILE A 595 11.38 9.90 -1.03
N ARG A 596 10.09 10.24 -1.16
CA ARG A 596 9.42 11.13 -0.18
C ARG A 596 9.12 10.47 1.17
N ARG A 597 8.96 9.16 1.43
CA ARG A 597 8.91 8.73 2.86
C ARG A 597 10.28 8.87 3.52
N LYS A 598 11.36 8.52 2.82
CA LYS A 598 12.72 8.71 3.34
C LYS A 598 13.05 10.21 3.43
N ASP A 599 12.73 11.00 2.41
CA ASP A 599 12.99 12.44 2.38
C ASP A 599 12.01 13.21 3.27
N GLN A 600 10.74 12.83 3.42
CA GLN A 600 9.81 13.42 4.41
C GLN A 600 10.19 13.03 5.82
N LEU A 601 10.61 11.78 6.08
CA LEU A 601 11.10 11.39 7.40
C LEU A 601 12.42 12.12 7.73
N ASN A 602 13.32 12.23 6.76
CA ASN A 602 14.57 12.98 6.90
C ASN A 602 14.32 14.48 7.06
N HIS A 603 13.37 15.03 6.30
CA HIS A 603 12.96 16.43 6.36
C HIS A 603 12.26 16.74 7.69
N GLN A 604 11.34 15.87 8.15
CA GLN A 604 10.68 16.02 9.44
C GLN A 604 11.68 15.96 10.59
N ARG A 605 12.59 14.98 10.61
CA ARG A 605 13.63 14.88 11.64
C ARG A 605 14.58 16.08 11.65
N ALA A 606 14.96 16.56 10.47
CA ALA A 606 15.75 17.78 10.35
C ALA A 606 14.96 18.99 10.88
N TRP A 607 13.69 19.09 10.50
CA TRP A 607 12.81 20.19 10.89
C TRP A 607 12.57 20.24 12.40
N ASP A 608 12.32 19.11 13.06
CA ASP A 608 12.13 19.03 14.51
C ASP A 608 13.36 19.58 15.27
N ILE A 609 14.56 19.12 14.90
CA ILE A 609 15.83 19.55 15.56
C ILE A 609 16.10 21.04 15.34
N LEU A 610 15.90 21.52 14.11
CA LEU A 610 16.13 22.93 13.76
C LEU A 610 15.09 23.82 14.45
N SER A 611 13.81 23.46 14.38
CA SER A 611 12.70 24.21 14.98
C SER A 611 12.86 24.34 16.47
N ASP A 612 13.15 23.25 17.19
CA ASP A 612 13.35 23.28 18.65
C ASP A 612 14.50 24.23 19.04
N THR A 613 15.61 24.17 18.31
CA THR A 613 16.78 25.02 18.59
C THR A 613 16.50 26.50 18.27
N TYR A 614 15.73 26.80 17.24
CA TYR A 614 15.35 28.17 16.89
C TYR A 614 14.24 28.74 17.78
N GLU A 615 13.30 27.92 18.26
CA GLU A 615 12.34 28.35 19.27
C GLU A 615 13.02 28.63 20.62
N ASP A 616 14.04 27.85 20.99
CA ASP A 616 14.90 28.15 22.14
C ASP A 616 15.64 29.48 21.97
N MET A 617 16.21 29.74 20.80
CA MET A 617 16.86 31.01 20.48
C MET A 617 15.90 32.19 20.68
N LYS A 618 14.67 32.10 20.16
CA LYS A 618 13.63 33.14 20.33
C LYS A 618 13.22 33.31 21.79
N ARG A 619 13.05 32.20 22.52
CA ARG A 619 12.64 32.18 23.93
C ARG A 619 13.71 32.78 24.84
N LEU A 620 14.98 32.41 24.64
CA LEU A 620 16.11 32.90 25.43
C LEU A 620 16.46 34.36 25.08
N ASN A 621 16.24 34.76 23.82
CA ASN A 621 16.40 36.14 23.32
C ASN A 621 17.74 36.79 23.71
N LEU A 622 18.82 36.01 23.60
CA LEU A 622 20.17 36.44 23.95
C LEU A 622 20.80 37.20 22.76
N GLY A 623 21.39 38.36 23.03
CA GLY A 623 22.05 39.15 21.99
C GLY A 623 23.39 38.55 21.59
N GLY A 624 23.68 38.51 20.28
CA GLY A 624 24.97 38.07 19.76
C GLY A 624 25.21 36.56 19.79
N THR A 625 24.16 35.75 19.96
CA THR A 625 24.24 34.28 19.98
C THR A 625 23.66 33.63 18.72
N ASP A 626 23.34 34.41 17.70
CA ASP A 626 22.67 33.94 16.48
C ASP A 626 23.48 32.82 15.79
N GLN A 627 24.74 33.11 15.48
CA GLN A 627 25.68 32.13 14.92
C GLN A 627 25.90 30.93 15.84
N PHE A 628 25.85 31.10 17.16
CA PHE A 628 25.93 29.98 18.09
C PHE A 628 24.75 29.01 17.92
N PHE A 629 23.51 29.51 17.82
CA PHE A 629 22.34 28.66 17.61
C PHE A 629 22.31 28.01 16.22
N HIS A 630 22.78 28.72 15.19
CA HIS A 630 23.02 28.15 13.86
C HIS A 630 24.02 26.98 13.91
N CYS A 631 25.17 27.15 14.56
CA CYS A 631 26.15 26.08 14.72
C CYS A 631 25.55 24.90 15.51
N MET A 632 24.87 25.17 16.62
CA MET A 632 24.30 24.15 17.50
C MET A 632 23.21 23.33 16.81
N ALA A 633 22.29 23.97 16.10
CA ALA A 633 21.19 23.31 15.41
C ALA A 633 21.72 22.31 14.37
N PHE A 634 22.69 22.74 13.55
CA PHE A 634 23.27 21.92 12.50
C PHE A 634 24.30 20.90 13.02
N CYS A 635 24.97 21.18 14.14
CA CYS A 635 25.79 20.19 14.84
C CYS A 635 24.93 19.06 15.41
N ARG A 636 23.78 19.36 16.01
CA ARG A 636 22.84 18.34 16.52
C ARG A 636 22.32 17.46 15.39
N VAL A 637 22.02 18.03 14.22
CA VAL A 637 21.70 17.25 13.01
C VAL A 637 22.85 16.33 12.63
N SER A 638 24.10 16.80 12.65
CA SER A 638 25.25 15.98 12.27
C SER A 638 25.46 14.76 13.20
N LYS A 639 25.02 14.83 14.46
CA LYS A 639 25.09 13.72 15.43
C LYS A 639 24.20 12.54 15.07
N LEU A 640 23.21 12.72 14.20
CA LEU A 640 22.42 11.61 13.68
C LEU A 640 23.21 10.73 12.71
N ASN A 641 24.35 11.21 12.19
CA ASN A 641 25.20 10.50 11.25
C ASN A 641 24.45 9.97 10.00
N ASP A 642 23.47 10.73 9.53
CA ASP A 642 22.65 10.40 8.35
C ASP A 642 22.80 11.50 7.28
N ALA A 643 23.37 11.13 6.13
CA ALA A 643 23.63 12.06 5.03
C ALA A 643 22.34 12.62 4.40
N GLY A 644 21.21 11.91 4.47
CA GLY A 644 19.91 12.38 3.98
C GLY A 644 19.30 13.47 4.87
N VAL A 645 19.41 13.30 6.19
CA VAL A 645 18.97 14.32 7.16
C VAL A 645 19.85 15.58 7.05
N SER A 646 21.17 15.42 6.93
CA SER A 646 22.10 16.55 6.74
C SER A 646 21.83 17.35 5.46
N ARG A 647 21.48 16.68 4.35
CA ARG A 647 21.07 17.37 3.11
C ARG A 647 19.77 18.14 3.30
N SER A 648 18.79 17.55 3.99
CA SER A 648 17.49 18.19 4.26
C SER A 648 17.64 19.43 5.14
N ALA A 649 18.44 19.32 6.21
CA ALA A 649 18.77 20.45 7.07
C ALA A 649 19.43 21.59 6.30
N LYS A 650 20.36 21.28 5.39
CA LYS A 650 21.00 22.31 4.54
C LYS A 650 19.97 23.06 3.71
N GLY A 651 19.00 22.37 3.11
CA GLY A 651 17.89 23.00 2.38
C GLY A 651 17.03 23.92 3.27
N LEU A 652 16.62 23.43 4.44
CA LEU A 652 15.86 24.22 5.42
C LEU A 652 16.63 25.46 5.91
N GLY A 653 17.95 25.37 6.05
CA GLY A 653 18.82 26.52 6.35
C GLY A 653 18.73 27.60 5.27
N TYR A 654 18.83 27.24 3.99
CA TYR A 654 18.66 28.19 2.89
C TYR A 654 17.27 28.84 2.87
N GLU A 655 16.21 28.06 3.11
CA GLU A 655 14.84 28.58 3.16
C GLU A 655 14.64 29.56 4.31
N LYS A 656 15.21 29.27 5.49
CA LYS A 656 15.23 30.21 6.63
C LYS A 656 15.89 31.53 6.22
N GLU A 657 17.06 31.50 5.60
CA GLU A 657 17.76 32.74 5.20
C GLU A 657 16.98 33.54 4.14
N ILE A 658 16.27 32.86 3.23
CA ILE A 658 15.36 33.51 2.28
C ILE A 658 14.18 34.17 3.02
N ARG A 659 13.62 33.50 4.03
CA ARG A 659 12.55 34.05 4.86
C ARG A 659 13.03 35.25 5.66
N ASP A 660 14.22 35.21 6.23
CA ASP A 660 14.81 36.30 7.01
C ASP A 660 15.08 37.53 6.14
N TYR A 661 15.60 37.32 4.93
CA TYR A 661 15.69 38.35 3.90
C TYR A 661 14.31 38.95 3.57
N GLY A 662 13.28 38.10 3.44
CA GLY A 662 11.89 38.50 3.27
C GLY A 662 11.34 39.35 4.42
N LEU A 663 11.56 38.92 5.67
CA LEU A 663 11.15 39.65 6.88
C LEU A 663 11.86 41.01 6.98
N ASN A 664 13.12 41.11 6.54
CA ASN A 664 13.86 42.36 6.52
C ASN A 664 13.31 43.39 5.53
N LEU A 665 12.80 42.95 4.37
CA LEU A 665 12.12 43.85 3.42
C LEU A 665 10.97 44.62 4.08
N PHE A 666 10.26 43.95 4.99
CA PHE A 666 9.14 44.50 5.77
C PHE A 666 9.53 45.09 7.13
N GLY A 667 10.84 45.15 7.46
CA GLY A 667 11.33 45.69 8.74
C GLY A 667 11.00 44.82 9.97
N MET A 668 10.71 43.54 9.74
CA MET A 668 10.33 42.56 10.77
C MET A 668 11.47 41.60 11.13
N TYR A 669 12.70 41.90 10.70
CA TYR A 669 13.89 41.13 11.00
C TYR A 669 14.52 41.51 12.36
N GLY A 670 14.92 40.50 13.14
CA GLY A 670 15.59 40.65 14.44
C GLY A 670 14.87 41.58 15.42
N ARG A 671 15.62 42.50 16.05
CA ARG A 671 15.08 43.52 16.98
C ARG A 671 14.37 44.70 16.28
N LYS A 672 13.77 44.46 15.10
CA LYS A 672 13.04 45.45 14.28
C LYS A 672 13.91 46.58 13.72
N VAL A 673 15.18 46.30 13.41
CA VAL A 673 16.07 47.23 12.69
C VAL A 673 16.24 46.71 11.27
N LYS A 674 15.86 47.52 10.28
CA LYS A 674 15.96 47.14 8.86
C LYS A 674 17.42 47.24 8.41
N LEU A 675 18.02 46.11 8.06
CA LEU A 675 19.35 46.05 7.46
C LEU A 675 19.28 46.45 5.98
N SER A 676 20.36 47.03 5.46
CA SER A 676 20.50 47.25 4.02
C SER A 676 20.59 45.91 3.27
N HIS A 677 20.35 45.94 1.95
CA HIS A 677 20.46 44.76 1.10
C HIS A 677 21.84 44.09 1.19
N SER A 678 22.91 44.88 1.19
CA SER A 678 24.29 44.36 1.30
C SER A 678 24.59 43.75 2.66
N GLU A 679 24.12 44.38 3.74
CA GLU A 679 24.31 43.87 5.11
C GLU A 679 23.57 42.54 5.30
N MET A 680 22.33 42.45 4.82
CA MET A 680 21.53 41.22 4.88
C MET A 680 22.15 40.08 4.06
N ILE A 681 22.71 40.36 2.87
CA ILE A 681 23.43 39.34 2.11
C ILE A 681 24.67 38.85 2.85
N GLU A 682 25.38 39.75 3.55
CA GLU A 682 26.56 39.38 4.33
C GLU A 682 26.20 38.55 5.57
N ASP A 683 25.09 38.88 6.24
CA ASP A 683 24.52 38.16 7.37
C ASP A 683 24.16 36.72 6.98
N ASN A 684 23.28 36.55 5.98
CA ASN A 684 22.88 35.23 5.47
C ASN A 684 24.09 34.37 5.03
N LYS A 685 25.12 34.99 4.45
CA LYS A 685 26.35 34.28 4.07
C LYS A 685 27.11 33.75 5.27
N LYS A 686 27.17 34.53 6.36
CA LYS A 686 27.80 34.10 7.62
C LYS A 686 27.01 32.95 8.22
N ASP A 687 25.69 33.03 8.27
CA ASP A 687 24.86 32.01 8.91
C ASP A 687 24.88 30.69 8.12
N LEU A 688 24.86 30.75 6.79
CA LEU A 688 25.04 29.56 5.95
C LEU A 688 26.43 28.93 6.12
N ALA A 689 27.49 29.72 6.28
CA ALA A 689 28.82 29.20 6.54
C ALA A 689 28.92 28.53 7.92
N VAL A 690 28.21 29.07 8.92
CA VAL A 690 28.13 28.51 10.27
C VAL A 690 27.30 27.22 10.30
N ASN A 691 26.21 27.16 9.52
CA ASN A 691 25.44 25.92 9.32
C ASN A 691 26.33 24.79 8.78
N ASP A 692 27.14 25.09 7.75
CA ASP A 692 28.08 24.14 7.15
C ASP A 692 29.19 23.72 8.16
N HIS A 693 29.64 24.64 9.02
CA HIS A 693 30.58 24.33 10.09
C HIS A 693 29.99 23.38 11.15
N GLY A 694 28.72 23.57 11.50
CA GLY A 694 27.98 22.66 12.39
C GLY A 694 27.80 21.27 11.79
N LEU A 695 27.37 21.19 10.53
CA LEU A 695 27.15 19.91 9.82
C LEU A 695 28.41 19.03 9.71
N THR A 696 29.59 19.63 9.76
CA THR A 696 30.87 18.94 9.67
C THR A 696 31.46 18.57 11.04
N CYS A 697 30.68 18.69 12.13
CA CYS A 697 31.14 18.33 13.47
C CYS A 697 31.48 16.83 13.59
N PRO A 698 32.71 16.45 14.01
CA PRO A 698 33.09 15.06 14.22
C PRO A 698 32.22 14.36 15.26
N SER A 699 31.96 13.06 15.10
CA SER A 699 31.07 12.30 16.01
C SER A 699 31.54 12.30 17.47
N THR A 700 32.86 12.37 17.71
CA THR A 700 33.49 12.35 19.03
C THR A 700 33.54 13.70 19.74
N THR A 701 33.25 14.81 19.04
CA THR A 701 33.29 16.17 19.60
C THR A 701 31.91 16.58 20.10
N ASP A 702 31.80 17.17 21.29
CA ASP A 702 30.51 17.67 21.77
C ASP A 702 30.06 18.92 20.98
N CYS A 703 28.75 19.12 20.80
CA CYS A 703 28.26 20.32 20.10
C CYS A 703 28.53 21.60 20.89
N SER A 704 28.51 21.56 22.22
CA SER A 704 28.93 22.67 23.10
C SER A 704 30.37 23.07 22.77
N ASP A 705 31.27 22.10 22.70
CA ASP A 705 32.69 22.36 22.42
C ASP A 705 32.88 22.87 21.00
N ARG A 706 32.18 22.27 20.03
CA ARG A 706 32.25 22.65 18.61
C ARG A 706 31.81 24.10 18.36
N CYS A 707 30.80 24.57 19.08
CA CYS A 707 30.14 25.83 18.78
C CYS A 707 30.51 26.96 19.75
N SER A 708 31.24 26.67 20.84
CA SER A 708 31.59 27.65 21.87
C SER A 708 32.32 28.89 21.35
N ASP A 709 33.09 28.77 20.27
CA ASP A 709 33.82 29.88 19.62
C ASP A 709 32.89 30.98 19.06
N TYR A 710 31.59 30.70 18.87
CA TYR A 710 30.59 31.68 18.43
C TYR A 710 29.96 32.47 19.58
N ILE A 711 30.42 32.28 20.83
CA ILE A 711 29.98 33.04 21.99
C ILE A 711 31.09 33.98 22.44
N ASN A 712 30.73 35.22 22.77
CA ASN A 712 31.66 36.15 23.39
C ASN A 712 31.99 35.68 24.83
N PRO A 713 33.25 35.30 25.15
CA PRO A 713 33.63 34.81 26.47
C PRO A 713 33.48 35.87 27.58
N GLU A 714 33.38 37.15 27.23
CA GLU A 714 33.17 38.24 28.19
C GLU A 714 31.70 38.39 28.62
N HIS A 715 30.75 37.77 27.91
CA HIS A 715 29.31 37.84 28.20
C HIS A 715 28.87 36.78 29.21
N LYS A 716 29.30 36.93 30.48
CA LYS A 716 29.07 35.94 31.55
C LYS A 716 27.60 35.60 31.81
N GLU A 717 26.67 36.54 31.64
CA GLU A 717 25.24 36.30 31.79
C GLU A 717 24.67 35.43 30.66
N THR A 718 25.12 35.66 29.42
CA THR A 718 24.78 34.83 28.26
C THR A 718 25.30 33.41 28.43
N ILE A 719 26.54 33.24 28.87
CA ILE A 719 27.14 31.93 29.14
C ILE A 719 26.34 31.18 30.20
N LYS A 720 26.01 31.85 31.32
CA LYS A 720 25.21 31.24 32.38
C LYS A 720 23.82 30.84 31.89
N ALA A 721 23.14 31.69 31.12
CA ALA A 721 21.82 31.38 30.57
C ALA A 721 21.85 30.17 29.61
N LEU A 722 22.93 30.03 28.82
CA LEU A 722 23.11 28.87 27.94
C LEU A 722 23.48 27.59 28.71
N GLN A 723 24.23 27.69 29.81
CA GLN A 723 24.49 26.56 30.72
C GLN A 723 23.21 26.10 31.42
N ASP A 724 22.42 27.04 31.95
CA ASP A 724 21.13 26.76 32.60
C ASP A 724 20.12 26.13 31.62
N ALA A 725 20.20 26.48 30.33
CA ALA A 725 19.40 25.90 29.25
C ALA A 725 19.99 24.60 28.65
N GLY A 726 21.15 24.12 29.14
CA GLY A 726 21.78 22.87 28.71
C GLY A 726 22.48 22.92 27.34
N TYR A 727 22.78 24.12 26.83
CA TYR A 727 23.50 24.33 25.56
C TYR A 727 25.02 24.36 25.73
N LEU A 728 25.51 24.72 26.91
CA LEU A 728 26.93 24.74 27.27
C LEU A 728 27.20 23.83 28.47
N LYS A 729 28.34 23.16 28.46
CA LYS A 729 28.82 22.31 29.56
C LYS A 729 29.70 23.07 30.57
#